data_AF-F0G048-F1
#
_entry.id   AF-F0G048-F1
#
_cell.length_a   1.000
_cell.length_b   1.000
_cell.length_c   1.000
_cell.angle_alpha   90.00
_cell.angle_beta   90.00
_cell.angle_gamma   90.00
#
_symmetry.space_group_name_H-M   'P 1'
#
loop_
_entity.id
_entity.type
_entity.pdbx_description
1 polymer ?
#
loop_
_entity_poly.entity_id
_entity_poly.type
_entity_poly.pdbx_seq_one_letter_code
_entity_poly.pdbx_strand_id
1 'polypeptide(L)'
;MTADTDMSSVSADLIPPAPSKWHICDVDALLRAGDYAALDTQLDAALAASLDDRTAEARYVDALPADLYPCMTAGAEGLARLRAWQAANPRSAHAWLCEAHYWHHWAYEYRGSGWAQTVTEAGWICAHACAVLTHVAALRALLLAPTMWSAPMVIFTSVASFDEPAWLTQLVQQRRWPVTELRLDVDTDDAATRAALPGMLARSGLNPDEPVACPAEFPQALPGPVAGRKLRRGKWYWMEATLHVHPRQYFTMRTFIWYMLPRWGGSHDHIRAFVDSDACAHLDAVEKDRLRHEIWRDDYSGNTLDSTTDEDDARTAMAATLARAQAALHPYHRWETLHWMAHNHFMRSEYDKAYARLQQAESHHPIDDNHAMAMGVRLALDLDPHGTWLTGAIERASDARACMAALILRGYAHRTGIFGFARDDARGDAWLEAARQHEPGSLAWNQLADAMRDEHRRPADAFAICQLGYEAGGNSCEFLLGCFYYDGMHVERDLYRAAHYFREGMEDGGNAAAYKLGYTYYAIGRESRDPAERTRMQAEAVEAARKAHEMKHSEGLECMLMFIGDLDDIPSRHRYVDEVRRHAESGNPTAMAALSSLLADNRDKSLYNYRESVRWIMGAQAIAPDDEYVLNVTRDTHEDGMLGKLQYKLYRKQIKAHEIPGTDNAMV
;
A
#
# COMPACT_ATOMS: atom_id res chain seq x y z
N MET A 1 -5.35 -13.89 -46.19
CA MET A 1 -6.67 -14.25 -45.63
C MET A 1 -6.44 -14.55 -44.15
N THR A 2 -5.94 -13.62 -43.33
CA THR A 2 -6.61 -12.43 -42.77
C THR A 2 -8.00 -12.76 -42.24
N ALA A 3 -8.03 -13.29 -41.02
CA ALA A 3 -9.10 -13.05 -40.07
C ALA A 3 -8.49 -12.14 -38.99
N ASP A 4 -8.54 -10.84 -39.24
CA ASP A 4 -8.49 -9.83 -38.18
C ASP A 4 -9.72 -10.03 -37.31
N THR A 5 -9.54 -10.57 -36.11
CA THR A 5 -10.48 -10.38 -35.01
C THR A 5 -10.22 -8.99 -34.45
N ASP A 6 -10.98 -8.03 -34.99
CA ASP A 6 -11.19 -6.70 -34.43
C ASP A 6 -11.82 -6.86 -33.03
N MET A 7 -10.96 -7.00 -32.02
CA MET A 7 -11.28 -6.92 -30.59
C MET A 7 -11.26 -5.44 -30.17
N SER A 8 -12.03 -4.59 -30.85
CA SER A 8 -12.14 -3.17 -30.49
C SER A 8 -13.58 -2.68 -30.57
N SER A 9 -13.95 -1.88 -29.58
CA SER A 9 -15.27 -1.31 -29.29
C SER A 9 -16.29 -2.25 -28.61
N VAL A 10 -16.20 -2.32 -27.27
CA VAL A 10 -17.43 -2.24 -26.48
C VAL A 10 -18.19 -1.02 -27.00
N SER A 11 -19.40 -1.20 -27.55
CA SER A 11 -20.19 -0.08 -28.07
C SER A 11 -20.23 1.02 -26.99
N ALA A 12 -19.81 2.23 -27.38
CA ALA A 12 -19.86 3.42 -26.54
C ALA A 12 -21.28 3.77 -26.06
N ASP A 13 -22.31 3.00 -26.47
CA ASP A 13 -23.71 3.20 -26.13
C ASP A 13 -24.15 2.48 -24.83
N LEU A 14 -23.36 1.54 -24.29
CA LEU A 14 -23.80 0.70 -23.15
C LEU A 14 -23.48 1.28 -21.77
N ILE A 15 -22.35 1.99 -21.64
CA ILE A 15 -21.90 2.62 -20.39
C ILE A 15 -21.41 4.05 -20.67
N PRO A 16 -21.49 4.99 -19.71
CA PRO A 16 -20.99 6.35 -19.91
C PRO A 16 -19.50 6.35 -20.30
N PRO A 17 -19.09 7.23 -21.23
CA PRO A 17 -17.69 7.31 -21.66
C PRO A 17 -16.79 7.63 -20.46
N ALA A 18 -15.65 6.96 -20.38
CA ALA A 18 -14.68 7.21 -19.32
C ALA A 18 -14.20 8.67 -19.39
N PRO A 19 -14.23 9.43 -18.29
CA PRO A 19 -13.67 10.77 -18.29
C PRO A 19 -12.15 10.68 -18.50
N SER A 20 -11.67 11.17 -19.65
CA SER A 20 -10.25 11.36 -20.00
C SER A 20 -9.60 12.40 -19.08
N LYS A 21 -9.37 12.06 -17.81
CA LYS A 21 -9.00 13.06 -16.80
C LYS A 21 -7.48 13.24 -16.64
N TRP A 22 -6.66 12.24 -16.98
CA TRP A 22 -5.24 12.19 -16.60
C TRP A 22 -4.30 11.70 -17.70
N HIS A 23 -4.38 12.30 -18.89
CA HIS A 23 -3.48 11.97 -19.99
C HIS A 23 -3.19 13.22 -20.81
N ILE A 24 -1.92 13.46 -21.13
CA ILE A 24 -1.48 14.47 -22.10
C ILE A 24 -1.27 13.79 -23.44
N CYS A 25 -0.39 12.79 -23.49
CA CYS A 25 -0.06 12.03 -24.69
C CYS A 25 0.72 10.75 -24.35
N ASP A 26 0.75 9.76 -25.26
CA ASP A 26 1.54 8.54 -25.09
C ASP A 26 3.02 8.84 -25.39
N VAL A 27 3.74 9.30 -24.37
CA VAL A 27 5.12 9.76 -24.51
C VAL A 27 6.04 8.63 -24.98
N ASP A 28 5.92 7.43 -24.41
CA ASP A 28 6.79 6.30 -24.76
C ASP A 28 6.53 5.79 -26.19
N ALA A 29 5.26 5.71 -26.63
CA ALA A 29 4.96 5.31 -28.01
C ALA A 29 5.53 6.30 -29.03
N LEU A 30 5.37 7.61 -28.80
CA LEU A 30 5.89 8.63 -29.70
C LEU A 30 7.43 8.67 -29.71
N LEU A 31 8.07 8.47 -28.56
CA LEU A 31 9.54 8.33 -28.47
C LEU A 31 10.04 7.13 -29.28
N ARG A 32 9.38 5.96 -29.18
CA ARG A 32 9.73 4.77 -29.97
C ARG A 32 9.52 4.96 -31.47
N ALA A 33 8.48 5.71 -31.85
CA ALA A 33 8.20 6.05 -33.23
C ALA A 33 9.17 7.12 -33.79
N GLY A 34 9.90 7.83 -32.93
CA GLY A 34 10.74 8.95 -33.32
C GLY A 34 9.94 10.20 -33.74
N ASP A 35 8.66 10.29 -33.36
CA ASP A 35 7.79 11.42 -33.69
C ASP A 35 7.94 12.57 -32.67
N TYR A 36 9.14 13.12 -32.65
CA TYR A 36 9.54 14.18 -31.72
C TYR A 36 8.76 15.49 -31.91
N ALA A 37 8.30 15.77 -33.14
CA ALA A 37 7.53 16.97 -33.44
C ALA A 37 6.11 16.89 -32.85
N ALA A 38 5.48 15.72 -32.90
CA ALA A 38 4.18 15.49 -32.26
C ALA A 38 4.29 15.56 -30.73
N LEU A 39 5.39 15.08 -30.13
CA LEU A 39 5.68 15.22 -28.71
C LEU A 39 5.77 16.69 -28.28
N ASP A 40 6.64 17.46 -28.94
CA ASP A 40 6.81 18.89 -28.65
C ASP A 40 5.47 19.63 -28.77
N THR A 41 4.72 19.38 -29.84
CA THR A 41 3.42 20.04 -30.08
C THR A 41 2.39 19.76 -28.98
N GLN A 42 2.27 18.49 -28.54
CA GLN A 42 1.28 18.11 -27.52
C GLN A 42 1.68 18.63 -26.13
N LEU A 43 2.96 18.56 -25.79
CA LEU A 43 3.46 19.06 -24.52
C LEU A 43 3.45 20.59 -24.45
N ASP A 44 3.70 21.30 -25.56
CA ASP A 44 3.53 22.75 -25.65
C ASP A 44 2.07 23.15 -25.45
N ALA A 45 1.13 22.44 -26.07
CA ALA A 45 -0.29 22.70 -25.90
C ALA A 45 -0.74 22.49 -24.44
N ALA A 46 -0.24 21.42 -23.80
CA ALA A 46 -0.53 21.13 -22.39
C ALA A 46 0.10 22.17 -21.44
N LEU A 47 1.35 22.57 -21.69
CA LEU A 47 2.02 23.63 -20.93
C LEU A 47 1.26 24.95 -21.08
N ALA A 48 0.87 25.34 -22.30
CA ALA A 48 0.10 26.57 -22.52
C ALA A 48 -1.25 26.54 -21.78
N ALA A 49 -1.99 25.43 -21.85
CA ALA A 49 -3.26 25.29 -21.14
C ALA A 49 -3.07 25.38 -19.61
N SER A 50 -1.96 24.86 -19.08
CA SER A 50 -1.67 24.87 -17.64
C SER A 50 -1.47 26.27 -17.04
N LEU A 51 -1.24 27.30 -17.86
CA LEU A 51 -1.01 28.66 -17.38
C LEU A 51 -2.31 29.38 -16.96
N ASP A 52 -3.45 29.04 -17.58
CA ASP A 52 -4.69 29.82 -17.41
C ASP A 52 -5.84 29.01 -16.77
N ASP A 53 -5.76 27.68 -16.77
CA ASP A 53 -6.84 26.81 -16.27
C ASP A 53 -6.34 25.85 -15.18
N ARG A 54 -7.09 25.79 -14.06
CA ARG A 54 -6.78 24.93 -12.92
C ARG A 54 -6.86 23.45 -13.24
N THR A 55 -7.76 23.04 -14.14
CA THR A 55 -7.90 21.64 -14.51
C THR A 55 -6.74 21.20 -15.40
N ALA A 56 -6.32 22.06 -16.34
CA ALA A 56 -5.14 21.86 -17.15
C ALA A 56 -3.84 21.91 -16.33
N GLU A 57 -3.76 22.78 -15.32
CA GLU A 57 -2.66 22.80 -14.36
C GLU A 57 -2.55 21.46 -13.62
N ALA A 58 -3.64 20.99 -13.02
CA ALA A 58 -3.70 19.69 -12.36
C ALA A 58 -3.23 18.57 -13.29
N ARG A 59 -3.77 18.55 -14.52
CA ARG A 59 -3.39 17.57 -15.54
C ARG A 59 -1.89 17.65 -15.86
N TYR A 60 -1.33 18.84 -16.02
CA TYR A 60 0.08 18.98 -16.36
C TYR A 60 1.00 18.54 -15.22
N VAL A 61 0.65 18.85 -13.97
CA VAL A 61 1.41 18.41 -12.79
C VAL A 61 1.37 16.89 -12.63
N ASP A 62 0.19 16.28 -12.76
CA ASP A 62 -0.01 14.87 -12.41
C ASP A 62 0.23 13.92 -13.61
N ALA A 63 -0.22 14.30 -14.81
CA ALA A 63 -0.17 13.41 -15.98
C ALA A 63 1.20 13.37 -16.66
N LEU A 64 1.99 14.45 -16.66
CA LEU A 64 3.30 14.43 -17.34
C LEU A 64 4.25 13.36 -16.76
N PRO A 65 4.45 13.25 -15.42
CA PRO A 65 5.25 12.17 -14.85
C PRO A 65 4.64 10.78 -15.10
N ALA A 66 3.31 10.68 -15.13
CA ALA A 66 2.59 9.42 -15.36
C ALA A 66 2.75 8.92 -16.81
N ASP A 67 2.54 9.80 -17.79
CA ASP A 67 2.72 9.51 -19.21
C ASP A 67 4.18 9.13 -19.55
N LEU A 68 5.14 9.68 -18.79
CA LEU A 68 6.56 9.36 -18.93
C LEU A 68 6.96 8.06 -18.21
N TYR A 69 6.14 7.52 -17.31
CA TYR A 69 6.48 6.37 -16.46
C TYR A 69 6.94 5.11 -17.23
N PRO A 70 6.32 4.72 -18.36
CA PRO A 70 6.80 3.60 -19.17
C PRO A 70 8.22 3.84 -19.73
N CYS A 71 8.56 5.08 -20.06
CA CYS A 71 9.91 5.46 -20.48
C CYS A 71 10.89 5.42 -19.29
N MET A 72 10.51 5.91 -18.11
CA MET A 72 11.40 5.92 -16.93
C MET A 72 11.76 4.51 -16.45
N THR A 73 10.77 3.62 -16.41
CA THR A 73 10.92 2.23 -15.96
C THR A 73 11.68 1.35 -16.97
N ALA A 74 11.80 1.78 -18.23
CA ALA A 74 12.68 1.15 -19.21
C ALA A 74 14.18 1.38 -18.94
N GLY A 75 14.53 2.15 -17.91
CA GLY A 75 15.91 2.39 -17.48
C GLY A 75 16.79 2.98 -18.57
N ALA A 76 18.01 2.45 -18.72
CA ALA A 76 18.99 2.94 -19.69
C ALA A 76 18.45 3.05 -21.14
N GLU A 77 17.53 2.18 -21.56
CA GLU A 77 16.88 2.28 -22.87
C GLU A 77 15.95 3.50 -22.97
N GLY A 78 15.19 3.77 -21.89
CA GLY A 78 14.36 4.96 -21.79
C GLY A 78 15.17 6.24 -21.87
N LEU A 79 16.28 6.31 -21.13
CA LEU A 79 17.22 7.43 -21.23
C LEU A 79 17.76 7.61 -22.66
N ALA A 80 18.12 6.50 -23.33
CA ALA A 80 18.61 6.56 -24.71
C ALA A 80 17.56 7.14 -25.68
N ARG A 81 16.26 6.84 -25.49
CA ARG A 81 15.16 7.43 -26.26
C ARG A 81 15.06 8.95 -26.04
N LEU A 82 15.14 9.41 -24.79
CA LEU A 82 15.16 10.84 -24.46
C LEU A 82 16.38 11.55 -25.08
N ARG A 83 17.56 10.93 -25.03
CA ARG A 83 18.77 11.47 -25.67
C ARG A 83 18.65 11.52 -27.19
N ALA A 84 17.99 10.55 -27.82
CA ALA A 84 17.73 10.58 -29.26
C ALA A 84 16.82 11.75 -29.65
N TRP A 85 15.79 12.06 -28.84
CA TRP A 85 14.96 13.25 -29.02
C TRP A 85 15.79 14.54 -28.91
N GLN A 86 16.65 14.66 -27.90
CA GLN A 86 17.52 15.82 -27.73
C GLN A 86 18.52 15.98 -28.89
N ALA A 87 19.06 14.88 -29.41
CA ALA A 87 19.95 14.91 -30.57
C ALA A 87 19.22 15.32 -31.86
N ALA A 88 17.98 14.87 -32.04
CA ALA A 88 17.15 15.22 -33.20
C ALA A 88 16.63 16.67 -33.13
N ASN A 89 16.27 17.15 -31.95
CA ASN A 89 15.85 18.53 -31.72
C ASN A 89 16.52 19.13 -30.47
N PRO A 90 17.75 19.68 -30.59
CA PRO A 90 18.45 20.29 -29.46
C PRO A 90 17.76 21.50 -28.83
N ARG A 91 16.74 22.05 -29.51
CA ARG A 91 15.93 23.18 -29.04
C ARG A 91 14.65 22.77 -28.33
N SER A 92 14.34 21.48 -28.25
CA SER A 92 13.18 21.00 -27.48
C SER A 92 13.44 21.21 -25.98
N ALA A 93 12.71 22.14 -25.36
CA ALA A 93 12.73 22.31 -23.92
C ALA A 93 12.11 21.10 -23.19
N HIS A 94 11.09 20.48 -23.79
CA HIS A 94 10.40 19.32 -23.24
C HIS A 94 11.29 18.07 -23.19
N ALA A 95 12.18 17.87 -24.16
CA ALA A 95 13.15 16.78 -24.13
C ALA A 95 14.08 16.87 -22.91
N TRP A 96 14.45 18.09 -22.50
CA TRP A 96 15.25 18.33 -21.31
C TRP A 96 14.42 18.24 -20.02
N LEU A 97 13.16 18.71 -20.04
CA LEU A 97 12.25 18.56 -18.91
C LEU A 97 11.93 17.09 -18.61
N CYS A 98 11.64 16.29 -19.63
CA CYS A 98 11.38 14.85 -19.48
C CYS A 98 12.62 14.13 -18.93
N GLU A 99 13.83 14.50 -19.36
CA GLU A 99 15.05 13.98 -18.75
C GLU A 99 15.20 14.39 -17.27
N ALA A 100 14.81 15.62 -16.91
CA ALA A 100 14.80 16.02 -15.50
C ALA A 100 13.84 15.15 -14.67
N HIS A 101 12.64 14.86 -15.19
CA HIS A 101 11.71 13.92 -14.54
C HIS A 101 12.27 12.49 -14.48
N TYR A 102 12.93 12.01 -15.53
CA TYR A 102 13.60 10.71 -15.57
C TYR A 102 14.63 10.57 -14.42
N TRP A 103 15.51 11.56 -14.28
CA TRP A 103 16.51 11.53 -13.22
C TRP A 103 15.89 11.72 -11.84
N HIS A 104 14.84 12.53 -11.71
CA HIS A 104 14.14 12.70 -10.45
C HIS A 104 13.48 11.40 -9.99
N HIS A 105 12.87 10.65 -10.92
CA HIS A 105 12.33 9.31 -10.65
C HIS A 105 13.43 8.35 -10.20
N TRP A 106 14.54 8.25 -10.94
CA TRP A 106 15.64 7.36 -10.57
C TRP A 106 16.29 7.72 -9.23
N ALA A 107 16.31 9.01 -8.86
CA ALA A 107 16.76 9.42 -7.52
C ALA A 107 15.90 8.80 -6.41
N TYR A 108 14.58 8.73 -6.60
CA TYR A 108 13.68 8.04 -5.68
C TYR A 108 13.79 6.52 -5.76
N GLU A 109 13.98 5.93 -6.95
CA GLU A 109 14.18 4.49 -7.09
C GLU A 109 15.44 4.00 -6.35
N TYR A 110 16.53 4.78 -6.36
CA TYR A 110 17.74 4.45 -5.61
C TYR A 110 17.60 4.69 -4.11
N ARG A 111 16.90 5.75 -3.71
CA ARG A 111 16.61 6.05 -2.31
C ARG A 111 15.66 5.01 -1.68
N GLY A 112 14.67 4.56 -2.45
CA GLY A 112 13.53 3.78 -1.95
C GLY A 112 12.53 4.62 -1.15
N SER A 113 11.48 3.94 -0.67
CA SER A 113 10.36 4.54 0.10
C SER A 113 10.58 4.57 1.62
N GLY A 114 11.73 4.06 2.10
CA GLY A 114 12.05 3.97 3.52
C GLY A 114 12.44 5.31 4.17
N TRP A 115 12.58 5.30 5.49
CA TRP A 115 13.15 6.41 6.24
C TRP A 115 14.58 6.70 5.79
N ALA A 116 15.02 7.95 5.83
CA ALA A 116 16.36 8.36 5.38
C ALA A 116 17.50 7.51 5.99
N GLN A 117 17.35 7.13 7.26
CA GLN A 117 18.29 6.29 8.01
C GLN A 117 18.33 4.81 7.56
N THR A 118 17.37 4.37 6.75
CA THR A 118 17.28 3.00 6.21
C THR A 118 17.83 2.88 4.80
N VAL A 119 18.17 4.01 4.17
CA VAL A 119 18.73 4.07 2.82
C VAL A 119 20.22 3.76 2.88
N THR A 120 20.70 2.91 1.99
CA THR A 120 22.12 2.54 1.92
C THR A 120 22.98 3.73 1.44
N GLU A 121 24.27 3.71 1.78
CA GLU A 121 25.23 4.70 1.28
C GLU A 121 25.23 4.74 -0.26
N ALA A 122 25.27 3.56 -0.92
CA ALA A 122 25.18 3.46 -2.37
C ALA A 122 23.90 4.09 -2.93
N GLY A 123 22.77 3.87 -2.25
CA GLY A 123 21.48 4.49 -2.61
C GLY A 123 21.55 6.02 -2.57
N TRP A 124 22.13 6.60 -1.51
CA TRP A 124 22.34 8.04 -1.41
C TRP A 124 23.30 8.59 -2.46
N ILE A 125 24.42 7.92 -2.73
CA ILE A 125 25.37 8.30 -3.78
C ILE A 125 24.65 8.36 -5.14
N CYS A 126 23.92 7.31 -5.51
CA CYS A 126 23.18 7.28 -6.77
C CYS A 126 22.07 8.34 -6.81
N ALA A 127 21.35 8.56 -5.70
CA ALA A 127 20.29 9.55 -5.61
C ALA A 127 20.82 10.99 -5.79
N HIS A 128 21.93 11.35 -5.12
CA HIS A 128 22.55 12.67 -5.28
C HIS A 128 23.10 12.88 -6.69
N ALA A 129 23.69 11.85 -7.30
CA ALA A 129 24.15 11.93 -8.69
C ALA A 129 22.99 12.17 -9.67
N CYS A 130 21.86 11.47 -9.48
CA CYS A 130 20.63 11.72 -10.22
C CYS A 130 20.06 13.12 -9.95
N ALA A 131 20.13 13.63 -8.72
CA ALA A 131 19.69 14.99 -8.39
C ALA A 131 20.52 16.05 -9.15
N VAL A 132 21.83 15.88 -9.27
CA VAL A 132 22.68 16.78 -10.09
C VAL A 132 22.21 16.81 -11.54
N LEU A 133 21.96 15.64 -12.13
CA LEU A 133 21.47 15.53 -13.52
C LEU A 133 20.06 16.14 -13.69
N THR A 134 19.17 15.92 -12.71
CA THR A 134 17.84 16.56 -12.63
C THR A 134 17.97 18.08 -12.70
N HIS A 135 18.83 18.66 -11.87
CA HIS A 135 19.02 20.10 -11.80
C HIS A 135 19.57 20.67 -13.12
N VAL A 136 20.59 20.04 -13.71
CA VAL A 136 21.18 20.52 -14.98
C VAL A 136 20.19 20.41 -16.14
N ALA A 137 19.46 19.30 -16.25
CA ALA A 137 18.46 19.11 -17.30
C ALA A 137 17.31 20.12 -17.19
N ALA A 138 16.79 20.36 -15.98
CA ALA A 138 15.76 21.36 -15.74
C ALA A 138 16.25 22.80 -16.05
N LEU A 139 17.50 23.13 -15.71
CA LEU A 139 18.08 24.45 -16.06
C LEU A 139 18.24 24.63 -17.57
N ARG A 140 18.57 23.55 -18.32
CA ARG A 140 18.59 23.56 -19.80
C ARG A 140 17.19 23.79 -20.38
N ALA A 141 16.19 23.09 -19.85
CA ALA A 141 14.80 23.26 -20.25
C ALA A 141 14.35 24.72 -20.06
N LEU A 142 14.67 25.31 -18.91
CA LEU A 142 14.34 26.70 -18.58
C LEU A 142 15.09 27.73 -19.44
N LEU A 143 16.32 27.45 -19.87
CA LEU A 143 17.05 28.29 -20.83
C LEU A 143 16.37 28.33 -22.20
N LEU A 144 15.85 27.18 -22.65
CA LEU A 144 15.17 27.05 -23.95
C LEU A 144 13.74 27.61 -23.91
N ALA A 145 13.04 27.43 -22.80
CA ALA A 145 11.67 27.89 -22.58
C ALA A 145 11.56 28.64 -21.23
N PRO A 146 11.75 29.98 -21.21
CA PRO A 146 11.71 30.79 -19.98
C PRO A 146 10.38 30.76 -19.22
N THR A 147 9.29 30.34 -19.86
CA THR A 147 7.94 30.21 -19.27
C THR A 147 7.67 28.83 -18.67
N MET A 148 8.61 27.89 -18.77
CA MET A 148 8.47 26.50 -18.31
C MET A 148 8.56 26.41 -16.79
N TRP A 149 7.47 26.75 -16.11
CA TRP A 149 7.37 26.78 -14.65
C TRP A 149 7.60 25.40 -13.98
N SER A 150 7.40 24.29 -14.70
CA SER A 150 7.67 22.94 -14.19
C SER A 150 9.16 22.65 -14.00
N ALA A 151 10.05 23.36 -14.73
CA ALA A 151 11.49 23.20 -14.58
C ALA A 151 12.00 23.64 -13.18
N PRO A 152 11.72 24.87 -12.68
CA PRO A 152 12.06 25.21 -11.29
C PRO A 152 11.26 24.38 -10.27
N MET A 153 10.07 23.86 -10.62
CA MET A 153 9.31 22.97 -9.74
C MET A 153 10.01 21.64 -9.49
N VAL A 154 10.51 20.96 -10.53
CA VAL A 154 11.24 19.69 -10.35
C VAL A 154 12.57 19.88 -9.63
N ILE A 155 13.22 21.04 -9.81
CA ILE A 155 14.40 21.41 -8.99
C ILE A 155 13.98 21.60 -7.54
N PHE A 156 12.86 22.29 -7.28
CA PHE A 156 12.32 22.46 -5.94
C PHE A 156 12.08 21.11 -5.24
N THR A 157 11.37 20.17 -5.88
CA THR A 157 11.08 18.86 -5.26
C THR A 157 12.35 18.05 -5.04
N SER A 158 13.30 18.13 -5.98
CA SER A 158 14.62 17.50 -5.85
C SER A 158 15.42 18.08 -4.67
N VAL A 159 15.60 19.40 -4.61
CA VAL A 159 16.32 20.08 -3.53
C VAL A 159 15.67 19.86 -2.17
N ALA A 160 14.34 19.80 -2.11
CA ALA A 160 13.64 19.53 -0.86
C ALA A 160 13.85 18.09 -0.36
N SER A 161 14.21 17.16 -1.24
CA SER A 161 14.31 15.72 -0.96
C SER A 161 15.75 15.20 -0.84
N PHE A 162 16.70 15.84 -1.53
CA PHE A 162 18.09 15.40 -1.71
C PHE A 162 19.11 16.52 -1.44
N ASP A 163 18.69 17.57 -0.73
CA ASP A 163 19.47 18.76 -0.41
C ASP A 163 19.94 19.61 -1.60
N GLU A 164 20.29 20.87 -1.32
CA GLU A 164 20.78 21.80 -2.33
C GLU A 164 22.31 21.69 -2.47
N PRO A 165 22.84 21.29 -3.64
CA PRO A 165 24.29 21.21 -3.82
C PRO A 165 24.92 22.61 -3.85
N ALA A 166 26.16 22.72 -3.37
CA ALA A 166 26.87 23.99 -3.23
C ALA A 166 27.01 24.75 -4.56
N TRP A 167 27.24 24.03 -5.67
CA TRP A 167 27.35 24.63 -7.00
C TRP A 167 26.04 25.30 -7.44
N LEU A 168 24.88 24.74 -7.08
CA LEU A 168 23.57 25.27 -7.43
C LEU A 168 23.28 26.54 -6.62
N THR A 169 23.62 26.52 -5.33
CA THR A 169 23.59 27.71 -4.48
C THR A 169 24.47 28.83 -5.06
N GLN A 170 25.70 28.49 -5.47
CA GLN A 170 26.64 29.44 -6.06
C GLN A 170 26.14 30.00 -7.39
N LEU A 171 25.55 29.15 -8.25
CA LEU A 171 24.97 29.53 -9.53
C LEU A 171 23.91 30.63 -9.35
N VAL A 172 23.00 30.43 -8.41
CA VAL A 172 21.92 31.39 -8.13
C VAL A 172 22.48 32.70 -7.57
N GLN A 173 23.40 32.61 -6.60
CA GLN A 173 23.98 33.79 -5.96
C GLN A 173 24.82 34.65 -6.91
N GLN A 174 25.60 34.01 -7.78
CA GLN A 174 26.51 34.70 -8.70
C GLN A 174 25.89 34.97 -10.08
N ARG A 175 24.70 34.43 -10.35
CA ARG A 175 24.03 34.48 -11.67
C ARG A 175 24.92 34.03 -12.82
N ARG A 176 25.76 33.02 -12.58
CA ARG A 176 26.66 32.40 -13.56
C ARG A 176 27.04 31.00 -13.12
N TRP A 177 27.32 30.12 -14.07
CA TRP A 177 27.83 28.79 -13.77
C TRP A 177 29.21 28.87 -13.10
N PRO A 178 29.44 28.13 -12.00
CA PRO A 178 30.73 28.17 -11.31
C PRO A 178 31.81 27.38 -12.05
N VAL A 179 31.42 26.43 -12.90
CA VAL A 179 32.27 25.54 -13.70
C VAL A 179 31.62 25.28 -15.06
N THR A 180 32.39 24.84 -16.05
CA THR A 180 31.88 24.42 -17.37
C THR A 180 31.39 22.97 -17.38
N GLU A 181 31.87 22.16 -16.44
CA GLU A 181 31.56 20.73 -16.32
C GLU A 181 31.48 20.36 -14.84
N LEU A 182 30.46 19.57 -14.48
CA LEU A 182 30.31 18.99 -13.14
C LEU A 182 30.73 17.53 -13.18
N ARG A 183 31.42 17.06 -12.14
CA ARG A 183 31.66 15.63 -11.93
C ARG A 183 30.67 15.09 -10.91
N LEU A 184 30.13 13.91 -11.19
CA LEU A 184 29.24 13.22 -10.26
C LEU A 184 30.09 12.65 -9.13
N ASP A 185 29.74 12.99 -7.89
CA ASP A 185 30.40 12.46 -6.71
C ASP A 185 29.88 11.04 -6.44
N VAL A 186 30.67 10.05 -6.86
CA VAL A 186 30.41 8.63 -6.62
C VAL A 186 31.51 7.97 -5.80
N ASP A 187 32.38 8.79 -5.19
CA ASP A 187 33.50 8.30 -4.41
C ASP A 187 33.02 7.78 -3.05
N THR A 188 33.58 6.65 -2.63
CA THR A 188 33.31 6.05 -1.32
C THR A 188 34.54 5.28 -0.85
N ASP A 189 34.82 5.37 0.45
CA ASP A 189 35.86 4.61 1.11
C ASP A 189 35.42 3.17 1.40
N ASP A 190 34.11 2.88 1.35
CA ASP A 190 33.58 1.54 1.60
C ASP A 190 33.70 0.64 0.36
N ALA A 191 34.39 -0.49 0.53
CA ALA A 191 34.67 -1.41 -0.56
C ALA A 191 33.41 -2.13 -1.08
N ALA A 192 32.42 -2.38 -0.22
CA ALA A 192 31.18 -3.05 -0.61
C ALA A 192 30.28 -2.11 -1.41
N THR A 193 30.12 -0.86 -0.96
CA THR A 193 29.46 0.22 -1.69
C THR A 193 30.13 0.40 -3.06
N ARG A 194 31.46 0.50 -3.12
CA ARG A 194 32.21 0.64 -4.38
C ARG A 194 31.97 -0.52 -5.35
N ALA A 195 31.88 -1.75 -4.85
CA ALA A 195 31.61 -2.93 -5.66
C ALA A 195 30.16 -2.98 -6.19
N ALA A 196 29.19 -2.43 -5.45
CA ALA A 196 27.78 -2.43 -5.81
C ALA A 196 27.41 -1.34 -6.84
N LEU A 197 28.09 -0.18 -6.80
CA LEU A 197 27.76 1.00 -7.61
C LEU A 197 27.63 0.70 -9.12
N PRO A 198 28.56 -0.01 -9.80
CA PRO A 198 28.45 -0.22 -11.24
C PRO A 198 27.15 -0.90 -11.68
N GLY A 199 26.70 -1.91 -10.93
CA GLY A 199 25.45 -2.62 -11.21
C GLY A 199 24.21 -1.75 -10.96
N MET A 200 24.26 -0.89 -9.93
CA MET A 200 23.19 0.05 -9.65
C MET A 200 23.07 1.10 -10.76
N LEU A 201 24.18 1.75 -11.13
CA LEU A 201 24.23 2.84 -12.11
C LEU A 201 23.81 2.38 -13.51
N ALA A 202 24.17 1.15 -13.90
CA ALA A 202 23.77 0.56 -15.19
C ALA A 202 22.25 0.49 -15.40
N ARG A 203 21.46 0.36 -14.33
CA ARG A 203 19.98 0.30 -14.42
C ARG A 203 19.38 1.58 -14.98
N SER A 204 19.88 2.73 -14.53
CA SER A 204 19.42 4.05 -14.97
C SER A 204 20.18 4.59 -16.19
N GLY A 205 21.28 3.93 -16.59
CA GLY A 205 22.19 4.44 -17.61
C GLY A 205 23.06 5.60 -17.11
N LEU A 206 23.18 5.81 -15.79
CA LEU A 206 24.05 6.82 -15.22
C LEU A 206 25.52 6.45 -15.45
N ASN A 207 26.29 7.37 -16.03
CA ASN A 207 27.70 7.20 -16.29
C ASN A 207 28.52 8.25 -15.49
N PRO A 208 29.19 7.88 -14.40
CA PRO A 208 29.94 8.82 -13.58
C PRO A 208 31.26 9.27 -14.21
N ASP A 209 31.78 8.52 -15.19
CA ASP A 209 33.02 8.87 -15.89
C ASP A 209 32.83 9.99 -16.91
N GLU A 210 31.58 10.24 -17.34
CA GLU A 210 31.24 11.29 -18.27
C GLU A 210 30.92 12.60 -17.52
N PRO A 211 31.69 13.68 -17.72
CA PRO A 211 31.41 14.95 -17.08
C PRO A 211 30.07 15.52 -17.54
N VAL A 212 29.29 16.08 -16.61
CA VAL A 212 28.02 16.73 -16.90
C VAL A 212 28.28 18.14 -17.40
N ALA A 213 28.12 18.36 -18.70
CA ALA A 213 28.33 19.67 -19.33
C ALA A 213 27.35 20.72 -18.76
N CYS A 214 27.88 21.83 -18.25
CA CYS A 214 27.07 22.95 -17.79
C CYS A 214 26.70 23.85 -18.97
N PRO A 215 25.45 24.35 -19.04
CA PRO A 215 25.09 25.44 -19.94
C PRO A 215 26.05 26.63 -19.79
N ALA A 216 26.34 27.33 -20.89
CA ALA A 216 27.17 28.54 -20.84
C ALA A 216 26.43 29.74 -20.22
N GLU A 217 25.12 29.78 -20.40
CA GLU A 217 24.26 30.90 -20.00
C GLU A 217 23.52 30.62 -18.69
N PHE A 218 23.24 31.69 -17.94
CA PHE A 218 22.37 31.64 -16.76
C PHE A 218 20.90 31.81 -17.18
N PRO A 219 19.96 30.98 -16.68
CA PRO A 219 18.54 31.13 -17.00
C PRO A 219 17.98 32.43 -16.43
N GLN A 220 17.76 33.44 -17.29
CA GLN A 220 17.34 34.79 -16.84
C GLN A 220 15.95 34.82 -16.20
N ALA A 221 15.13 33.79 -16.47
CA ALA A 221 13.84 33.58 -15.83
C ALA A 221 13.93 33.37 -14.30
N LEU A 222 15.12 33.07 -13.77
CA LEU A 222 15.32 32.87 -12.34
C LEU A 222 15.47 34.21 -11.59
N PRO A 223 14.75 34.38 -10.45
CA PRO A 223 14.83 35.60 -9.66
C PRO A 223 16.24 35.77 -9.07
N GLY A 224 16.72 37.02 -9.08
CA GLY A 224 18.04 37.39 -8.56
C GLY A 224 17.99 38.05 -7.17
N PRO A 225 19.15 38.34 -6.58
CA PRO A 225 19.23 39.11 -5.34
C PRO A 225 18.62 40.51 -5.54
N VAL A 226 17.68 40.88 -4.67
CA VAL A 226 17.07 42.23 -4.65
C VAL A 226 17.75 43.07 -3.57
N ALA A 227 18.10 44.32 -3.89
CA ALA A 227 18.75 45.22 -2.93
C ALA A 227 17.92 45.35 -1.63
N GLY A 228 18.56 45.10 -0.49
CA GLY A 228 17.90 45.14 0.83
C GLY A 228 17.14 43.89 1.24
N ARG A 229 17.00 42.88 0.37
CA ARG A 229 16.35 41.60 0.69
C ARG A 229 17.35 40.44 0.60
N LYS A 230 17.44 39.62 1.65
CA LYS A 230 18.24 38.39 1.60
C LYS A 230 17.60 37.43 0.61
N LEU A 231 18.42 36.92 -0.31
CA LEU A 231 18.04 35.83 -1.20
C LEU A 231 17.71 34.59 -0.36
N ARG A 232 16.56 33.97 -0.63
CA ARG A 232 16.17 32.69 0.00
C ARG A 232 17.10 31.57 -0.45
N ARG A 233 17.06 30.42 0.22
CA ARG A 233 17.89 29.23 -0.08
C ARG A 233 17.06 27.96 -0.09
N GLY A 234 17.58 26.91 -0.72
CA GLY A 234 16.97 25.59 -0.79
C GLY A 234 15.56 25.64 -1.38
N LYS A 235 14.66 24.81 -0.82
CA LYS A 235 13.26 24.69 -1.25
C LYS A 235 12.52 26.04 -1.34
N TRP A 236 12.87 27.00 -0.48
CA TRP A 236 12.22 28.32 -0.48
C TRP A 236 12.58 29.17 -1.68
N TYR A 237 13.83 29.11 -2.16
CA TYR A 237 14.24 29.83 -3.36
C TYR A 237 13.56 29.23 -4.59
N TRP A 238 13.59 27.90 -4.73
CA TRP A 238 13.05 27.23 -5.91
C TRP A 238 11.51 27.32 -5.99
N MET A 239 10.83 27.37 -4.85
CA MET A 239 9.41 27.71 -4.83
C MET A 239 9.16 29.16 -5.29
N GLU A 240 9.94 30.13 -4.80
CA GLU A 240 9.86 31.52 -5.25
C GLU A 240 10.19 31.64 -6.74
N ALA A 241 11.17 30.90 -7.25
CA ALA A 241 11.51 30.85 -8.66
C ALA A 241 10.37 30.29 -9.50
N THR A 242 9.70 29.22 -9.04
CA THR A 242 8.53 28.66 -9.73
C THR A 242 7.40 29.67 -9.82
N LEU A 243 7.08 30.35 -8.72
CA LEU A 243 6.07 31.42 -8.72
C LEU A 243 6.52 32.69 -9.46
N HIS A 244 7.82 32.92 -9.60
CA HIS A 244 8.33 34.03 -10.42
C HIS A 244 8.09 33.77 -11.91
N VAL A 245 8.29 32.52 -12.36
CA VAL A 245 7.99 32.12 -13.73
C VAL A 245 6.48 32.13 -13.98
N HIS A 246 5.69 31.58 -13.05
CA HIS A 246 4.24 31.64 -13.13
C HIS A 246 3.58 31.79 -11.74
N PRO A 247 3.08 32.98 -11.38
CA PRO A 247 2.68 33.29 -10.00
C PRO A 247 1.42 32.58 -9.53
N ARG A 248 0.63 32.03 -10.45
CA ARG A 248 -0.66 31.46 -10.15
C ARG A 248 -0.65 29.95 -9.89
N GLN A 249 0.49 29.26 -9.87
CA GLN A 249 0.51 27.80 -9.79
C GLN A 249 0.03 27.25 -8.43
N TYR A 250 -1.25 26.86 -8.35
CA TYR A 250 -1.91 26.35 -7.16
C TYR A 250 -1.39 24.97 -6.74
N PHE A 251 -1.22 24.03 -7.68
CA PHE A 251 -0.79 22.67 -7.36
C PHE A 251 0.68 22.64 -6.92
N THR A 252 1.52 23.51 -7.49
CA THR A 252 2.87 23.74 -6.98
C THR A 252 2.85 24.23 -5.53
N MET A 253 1.96 25.17 -5.18
CA MET A 253 1.81 25.63 -3.78
C MET A 253 1.36 24.51 -2.85
N ARG A 254 0.43 23.66 -3.31
CA ARG A 254 0.00 22.49 -2.54
C ARG A 254 1.16 21.50 -2.32
N THR A 255 1.95 21.20 -3.34
CA THR A 255 3.17 20.38 -3.21
C THR A 255 4.17 21.03 -2.25
N PHE A 256 4.31 22.35 -2.30
CA PHE A 256 5.18 23.08 -1.37
C PHE A 256 4.79 22.92 0.09
N ILE A 257 3.50 22.97 0.39
CA ILE A 257 2.97 22.76 1.75
C ILE A 257 3.34 21.39 2.30
N TRP A 258 3.35 20.35 1.46
CA TRP A 258 3.79 19.01 1.88
C TRP A 258 5.22 19.01 2.43
N TYR A 259 6.13 19.75 1.79
CA TYR A 259 7.51 19.95 2.28
C TYR A 259 7.62 20.98 3.42
N MET A 260 6.52 21.59 3.85
CA MET A 260 6.44 22.45 5.03
C MET A 260 5.82 21.74 6.25
N LEU A 261 5.44 20.47 6.12
CA LEU A 261 4.97 19.66 7.24
C LEU A 261 6.08 19.43 8.28
N PRO A 262 5.75 19.14 9.55
CA PRO A 262 6.72 18.92 10.62
C PRO A 262 7.82 17.90 10.28
N ARG A 263 7.46 16.81 9.58
CA ARG A 263 8.42 15.79 9.12
C ARG A 263 9.50 16.30 8.17
N TRP A 264 9.28 17.45 7.53
CA TRP A 264 10.21 18.14 6.62
C TRP A 264 10.86 19.37 7.26
N GLY A 265 10.87 19.44 8.60
CA GLY A 265 11.43 20.55 9.37
C GLY A 265 10.61 21.84 9.31
N GLY A 266 9.34 21.75 8.90
CA GLY A 266 8.41 22.88 8.90
C GLY A 266 7.45 22.86 10.10
N SER A 267 6.33 23.57 10.00
CA SER A 267 5.28 23.60 11.01
C SER A 267 3.95 24.01 10.40
N HIS A 268 2.83 23.66 11.04
CA HIS A 268 1.51 24.10 10.59
C HIS A 268 1.35 25.63 10.66
N ASP A 269 2.01 26.31 11.60
CA ASP A 269 2.00 27.77 11.66
C ASP A 269 2.72 28.41 10.48
N HIS A 270 3.83 27.80 10.01
CA HIS A 270 4.46 28.24 8.77
C HIS A 270 3.52 28.05 7.57
N ILE A 271 2.75 26.96 7.53
CA ILE A 271 1.76 26.73 6.46
C ILE A 271 0.67 27.79 6.49
N ARG A 272 0.11 28.09 7.66
CA ARG A 272 -0.88 29.17 7.83
C ARG A 272 -0.32 30.52 7.37
N ALA A 273 0.88 30.87 7.83
CA ALA A 273 1.56 32.10 7.44
C ALA A 273 1.85 32.18 5.93
N PHE A 274 2.18 31.06 5.29
CA PHE A 274 2.36 31.00 3.84
C PHE A 274 1.06 31.27 3.08
N VAL A 275 -0.05 30.62 3.49
CA VAL A 275 -1.37 30.83 2.89
C VAL A 275 -1.88 32.27 3.09
N ASP A 276 -1.50 32.92 4.18
CA ASP A 276 -1.84 34.33 4.47
C ASP A 276 -0.90 35.35 3.82
N SER A 277 0.20 34.90 3.19
CA SER A 277 1.20 35.78 2.58
C SER A 277 0.78 36.31 1.20
N ASP A 278 1.49 37.33 0.72
CA ASP A 278 1.31 37.92 -0.62
C ASP A 278 1.43 36.88 -1.75
N ALA A 279 2.18 35.80 -1.54
CA ALA A 279 2.31 34.72 -2.53
C ALA A 279 0.97 34.07 -2.86
N CYS A 280 0.08 33.95 -1.86
CA CYS A 280 -1.25 33.36 -2.00
C CYS A 280 -2.36 34.41 -2.12
N ALA A 281 -2.04 35.71 -2.24
CA ALA A 281 -3.05 36.78 -2.20
C ALA A 281 -4.08 36.68 -3.35
N HIS A 282 -3.68 36.13 -4.50
CA HIS A 282 -4.54 35.95 -5.67
C HIS A 282 -5.46 34.73 -5.58
N LEU A 283 -5.24 33.83 -4.62
CA LEU A 283 -6.07 32.64 -4.43
C LEU A 283 -7.41 33.04 -3.82
N ASP A 284 -8.48 32.40 -4.28
CA ASP A 284 -9.80 32.58 -3.69
C ASP A 284 -9.92 31.90 -2.31
N ALA A 285 -11.06 32.10 -1.64
CA ALA A 285 -11.29 31.52 -0.32
C ALA A 285 -11.29 29.98 -0.33
N VAL A 286 -11.78 29.36 -1.42
CA VAL A 286 -11.85 27.90 -1.57
C VAL A 286 -10.45 27.34 -1.74
N GLU A 287 -9.63 27.91 -2.61
CA GLU A 287 -8.23 27.53 -2.83
C GLU A 287 -7.42 27.65 -1.53
N LYS A 288 -7.55 28.76 -0.79
CA LYS A 288 -6.88 28.93 0.50
C LYS A 288 -7.34 27.89 1.54
N ASP A 289 -8.64 27.61 1.61
CA ASP A 289 -9.16 26.53 2.48
C ASP A 289 -8.61 25.16 2.07
N ARG A 290 -8.46 24.90 0.78
CA ARG A 290 -7.87 23.65 0.29
C ARG A 290 -6.42 23.49 0.70
N LEU A 291 -5.61 24.55 0.59
CA LEU A 291 -4.21 24.53 1.06
C LEU A 291 -4.11 24.30 2.58
N ARG A 292 -4.99 24.93 3.37
CA ARG A 292 -5.05 24.70 4.83
C ARG A 292 -5.55 23.30 5.20
N HIS A 293 -6.25 22.62 4.30
CA HIS A 293 -6.73 21.25 4.55
C HIS A 293 -5.58 20.26 4.75
N GLU A 294 -4.40 20.50 4.16
CA GLU A 294 -3.23 19.64 4.34
C GLU A 294 -2.77 19.54 5.80
N ILE A 295 -3.07 20.55 6.63
CA ILE A 295 -2.80 20.51 8.07
C ILE A 295 -3.64 19.40 8.73
N TRP A 296 -4.94 19.34 8.43
CA TRP A 296 -5.81 18.30 8.97
C TRP A 296 -5.39 16.90 8.45
N ARG A 297 -4.95 16.79 7.19
CA ARG A 297 -4.44 15.52 6.67
C ARG A 297 -3.23 15.03 7.44
N ASP A 298 -2.27 15.91 7.73
CA ASP A 298 -1.08 15.57 8.52
C ASP A 298 -1.42 15.13 9.94
N ASP A 299 -2.38 15.80 10.59
CA ASP A 299 -2.79 15.47 11.97
C ASP A 299 -3.62 14.18 12.07
N TYR A 300 -4.49 13.90 11.09
CA TYR A 300 -5.56 12.90 11.27
C TYR A 300 -5.71 11.87 10.16
N SER A 301 -5.47 12.21 8.88
CA SER A 301 -5.94 11.37 7.75
C SER A 301 -5.43 9.94 7.76
N GLY A 302 -4.21 9.70 8.27
CA GLY A 302 -3.61 8.37 8.38
C GLY A 302 -3.88 7.63 9.69
N ASN A 303 -4.56 8.26 10.65
CA ASN A 303 -4.80 7.70 11.98
C ASN A 303 -6.13 6.94 12.02
N THR A 304 -6.13 5.78 12.68
CA THR A 304 -7.33 4.98 12.96
C THR A 304 -7.55 4.95 14.47
N LEU A 305 -8.76 5.32 14.89
CA LEU A 305 -9.28 5.28 16.24
C LEU A 305 -10.01 3.95 16.38
N ASP A 306 -9.38 3.00 17.07
CA ASP A 306 -9.96 1.69 17.35
C ASP A 306 -10.53 1.61 18.78
N SER A 307 -10.89 0.41 19.22
CA SER A 307 -11.40 0.15 20.57
C SER A 307 -10.33 0.30 21.67
N THR A 308 -9.05 0.37 21.32
CA THR A 308 -7.93 0.53 22.26
C THR A 308 -7.52 1.98 22.45
N THR A 309 -8.00 2.87 21.57
CA THR A 309 -7.73 4.30 21.62
C THR A 309 -8.42 4.94 22.83
N ASP A 310 -7.69 5.82 23.53
CA ASP A 310 -8.21 6.59 24.65
C ASP A 310 -9.46 7.39 24.26
N GLU A 311 -10.48 7.40 25.12
CA GLU A 311 -11.77 8.01 24.82
C GLU A 311 -11.73 9.54 24.76
N ASP A 312 -10.84 10.20 25.51
CA ASP A 312 -10.67 11.65 25.46
C ASP A 312 -9.95 12.05 24.16
N ASP A 313 -8.93 11.28 23.75
CA ASP A 313 -8.23 11.48 22.48
C ASP A 313 -9.17 11.26 21.28
N ALA A 314 -9.91 10.15 21.28
CA ALA A 314 -10.88 9.85 20.22
C ALA A 314 -11.94 10.94 20.11
N ARG A 315 -12.46 11.43 21.23
CA ARG A 315 -13.45 12.53 21.26
C ARG A 315 -12.86 13.84 20.73
N THR A 316 -11.63 14.15 21.10
CA THR A 316 -10.92 15.35 20.63
C THR A 316 -10.70 15.30 19.12
N ALA A 317 -10.21 14.19 18.59
CA ALA A 317 -9.99 13.99 17.16
C ALA A 317 -11.30 14.03 16.36
N MET A 318 -12.37 13.38 16.85
CA MET A 318 -13.70 13.42 16.23
C MET A 318 -14.28 14.84 16.21
N ALA A 319 -14.14 15.60 17.31
CA ALA A 319 -14.62 16.98 17.39
C ALA A 319 -13.84 17.92 16.45
N ALA A 320 -12.51 17.81 16.41
CA ALA A 320 -11.66 18.57 15.51
C ALA A 320 -11.99 18.27 14.03
N THR A 321 -12.18 17.00 13.69
CA THR A 321 -12.53 16.59 12.32
C THR A 321 -13.93 17.05 11.92
N LEU A 322 -14.91 16.98 12.83
CA LEU A 322 -16.25 17.53 12.56
C LEU A 322 -16.21 19.04 12.31
N ALA A 323 -15.44 19.78 13.12
CA ALA A 323 -15.24 21.22 12.91
C ALA A 323 -14.59 21.49 11.55
N ARG A 324 -13.59 20.68 11.15
CA ARG A 324 -12.96 20.78 9.82
C ARG A 324 -13.97 20.52 8.70
N ALA A 325 -14.80 19.48 8.81
CA ALA A 325 -15.84 19.14 7.85
C ALA A 325 -16.85 20.29 7.66
N GLN A 326 -17.27 20.92 8.77
CA GLN A 326 -18.19 22.06 8.74
C GLN A 326 -17.55 23.31 8.12
N ALA A 327 -16.26 23.54 8.37
CA ALA A 327 -15.53 24.69 7.87
C ALA A 327 -15.04 24.56 6.42
N ALA A 328 -14.87 23.32 5.92
CA ALA A 328 -14.37 23.08 4.57
C ALA A 328 -15.26 23.75 3.53
N LEU A 329 -14.65 24.41 2.55
CA LEU A 329 -15.35 25.10 1.46
C LEU A 329 -15.42 24.22 0.21
N HIS A 330 -14.40 23.40 0.00
CA HIS A 330 -14.32 22.46 -1.12
C HIS A 330 -15.11 21.17 -0.82
N PRO A 331 -16.04 20.73 -1.71
CA PRO A 331 -16.90 19.57 -1.45
C PRO A 331 -16.12 18.29 -1.14
N TYR A 332 -15.04 17.99 -1.87
CA TYR A 332 -14.21 16.81 -1.62
C TYR A 332 -13.58 16.81 -0.22
N HIS A 333 -13.20 17.98 0.32
CA HIS A 333 -12.62 18.04 1.68
C HIS A 333 -13.67 17.85 2.78
N ARG A 334 -14.94 18.18 2.51
CA ARG A 334 -16.06 17.77 3.36
C ARG A 334 -16.26 16.26 3.30
N TRP A 335 -16.25 15.69 2.10
CA TRP A 335 -16.34 14.25 1.90
C TRP A 335 -15.21 13.52 2.64
N GLU A 336 -13.96 13.92 2.46
CA GLU A 336 -12.78 13.25 3.02
C GLU A 336 -12.78 13.22 4.55
N THR A 337 -13.13 14.34 5.18
CA THR A 337 -13.24 14.44 6.65
C THR A 337 -14.42 13.62 7.20
N LEU A 338 -15.57 13.65 6.54
CA LEU A 338 -16.73 12.85 6.94
C LEU A 338 -16.52 11.36 6.70
N HIS A 339 -15.84 10.99 5.62
CA HIS A 339 -15.42 9.63 5.31
C HIS A 339 -14.47 9.11 6.40
N TRP A 340 -13.46 9.90 6.78
CA TRP A 340 -12.57 9.54 7.89
C TRP A 340 -13.38 9.29 9.17
N MET A 341 -14.35 10.16 9.51
CA MET A 341 -15.22 9.92 10.68
C MET A 341 -16.05 8.64 10.54
N ALA A 342 -16.57 8.35 9.35
CA ALA A 342 -17.34 7.13 9.08
C ALA A 342 -16.49 5.87 9.32
N HIS A 343 -15.28 5.85 8.76
CA HIS A 343 -14.32 4.76 8.96
C HIS A 343 -14.01 4.55 10.45
N ASN A 344 -13.73 5.63 11.19
CA ASN A 344 -13.38 5.53 12.60
C ASN A 344 -14.57 5.09 13.48
N HIS A 345 -15.80 5.54 13.18
CA HIS A 345 -16.98 4.98 13.84
C HIS A 345 -17.15 3.48 13.52
N PHE A 346 -16.87 3.07 12.28
CA PHE A 346 -16.95 1.67 11.87
C PHE A 346 -15.95 0.80 12.64
N MET A 347 -14.69 1.23 12.76
CA MET A 347 -13.64 0.52 13.51
C MET A 347 -13.96 0.39 15.01
N ARG A 348 -14.79 1.29 15.54
CA ARG A 348 -15.29 1.26 16.91
C ARG A 348 -16.62 0.53 17.08
N SER A 349 -17.10 -0.14 16.02
CA SER A 349 -18.41 -0.82 15.98
C SER A 349 -19.62 0.10 16.23
N GLU A 350 -19.48 1.40 15.95
CA GLU A 350 -20.54 2.40 16.06
C GLU A 350 -21.28 2.53 14.71
N TYR A 351 -21.85 1.42 14.23
CA TYR A 351 -22.31 1.26 12.84
C TYR A 351 -23.37 2.27 12.38
N ASP A 352 -24.34 2.61 13.23
CA ASP A 352 -25.36 3.63 12.89
C ASP A 352 -24.73 5.00 12.59
N LYS A 353 -23.72 5.39 13.38
CA LYS A 353 -23.00 6.65 13.20
C LYS A 353 -22.10 6.59 11.97
N ALA A 354 -21.43 5.46 11.76
CA ALA A 354 -20.61 5.23 10.57
C ALA A 354 -21.45 5.40 9.30
N TYR A 355 -22.63 4.77 9.26
CA TYR A 355 -23.53 4.82 8.12
C TYR A 355 -24.04 6.24 7.85
N ALA A 356 -24.52 6.93 8.88
CA ALA A 356 -24.97 8.31 8.75
C ALA A 356 -23.86 9.25 8.24
N ARG A 357 -22.61 9.07 8.72
CA ARG A 357 -21.47 9.88 8.26
C ARG A 357 -21.06 9.56 6.84
N LEU A 358 -21.11 8.29 6.43
CA LEU A 358 -20.81 7.90 5.06
C LEU A 358 -21.86 8.46 4.09
N GLN A 359 -23.15 8.39 4.42
CA GLN A 359 -24.23 9.00 3.64
C GLN A 359 -24.03 10.52 3.52
N GLN A 360 -23.65 11.18 4.63
CA GLN A 360 -23.36 12.61 4.62
C GLN A 360 -22.14 12.94 3.74
N ALA A 361 -21.06 12.17 3.84
CA ALA A 361 -19.87 12.33 3.01
C ALA A 361 -20.26 12.25 1.53
N GLU A 362 -20.94 11.17 1.15
CA GLU A 362 -21.35 10.86 -0.22
C GLU A 362 -22.21 11.96 -0.86
N SER A 363 -23.00 12.69 -0.07
CA SER A 363 -23.77 13.85 -0.55
C SER A 363 -22.89 15.02 -1.06
N HIS A 364 -21.61 15.06 -0.70
CA HIS A 364 -20.66 16.10 -1.12
C HIS A 364 -19.74 15.68 -2.27
N HIS A 365 -19.45 14.39 -2.41
CA HIS A 365 -18.62 13.82 -3.47
C HIS A 365 -18.94 12.33 -3.62
N PRO A 366 -18.93 11.75 -4.84
CA PRO A 366 -19.08 10.31 -5.00
C PRO A 366 -18.04 9.54 -4.20
N ILE A 367 -18.38 8.35 -3.72
CA ILE A 367 -17.40 7.47 -3.04
C ILE A 367 -16.31 7.10 -4.04
N ASP A 368 -15.05 7.48 -3.76
CA ASP A 368 -13.89 7.22 -4.63
C ASP A 368 -12.85 6.29 -3.99
N ASP A 369 -13.20 5.65 -2.88
CA ASP A 369 -12.39 4.64 -2.21
C ASP A 369 -13.10 3.27 -2.20
N ASN A 370 -12.35 2.20 -2.47
CA ASN A 370 -12.90 0.84 -2.54
C ASN A 370 -13.35 0.33 -1.16
N HIS A 371 -12.60 0.64 -0.09
CA HIS A 371 -12.97 0.23 1.27
C HIS A 371 -14.20 0.99 1.75
N ALA A 372 -14.31 2.28 1.44
CA ALA A 372 -15.48 3.09 1.74
C ALA A 372 -16.75 2.55 1.06
N MET A 373 -16.64 2.11 -0.20
CA MET A 373 -17.75 1.48 -0.91
C MET A 373 -18.13 0.13 -0.28
N ALA A 374 -17.15 -0.72 0.02
CA ALA A 374 -17.39 -2.00 0.70
C ALA A 374 -18.02 -1.82 2.09
N MET A 375 -17.53 -0.85 2.88
CA MET A 375 -18.13 -0.43 4.15
C MET A 375 -19.58 0.02 3.95
N GLY A 376 -19.85 0.82 2.91
CA GLY A 376 -21.20 1.26 2.55
C GLY A 376 -22.14 0.10 2.19
N VAL A 377 -21.66 -0.90 1.44
CA VAL A 377 -22.43 -2.12 1.14
C VAL A 377 -22.77 -2.87 2.42
N ARG A 378 -21.78 -3.12 3.28
CA ARG A 378 -21.99 -3.83 4.55
C ARG A 378 -23.02 -3.12 5.43
N LEU A 379 -22.80 -1.82 5.69
CA LEU A 379 -23.69 -1.02 6.53
C LEU A 379 -25.11 -0.91 5.96
N ALA A 380 -25.25 -0.74 4.64
CA ALA A 380 -26.56 -0.69 4.01
C ALA A 380 -27.30 -2.03 4.11
N LEU A 381 -26.62 -3.16 3.93
CA LEU A 381 -27.25 -4.48 4.08
C LEU A 381 -27.69 -4.75 5.52
N ASP A 382 -26.94 -4.28 6.51
CA ASP A 382 -27.24 -4.52 7.92
C ASP A 382 -28.32 -3.56 8.46
N LEU A 383 -28.28 -2.28 8.06
CA LEU A 383 -29.09 -1.20 8.66
C LEU A 383 -30.25 -0.72 7.78
N ASP A 384 -30.12 -0.80 6.45
CA ASP A 384 -31.11 -0.30 5.49
C ASP A 384 -31.20 -1.18 4.22
N PRO A 385 -31.52 -2.49 4.35
CA PRO A 385 -31.44 -3.46 3.24
C PRO A 385 -32.43 -3.19 2.10
N HIS A 386 -33.43 -2.35 2.33
CA HIS A 386 -34.42 -1.92 1.34
C HIS A 386 -34.26 -0.45 0.93
N GLY A 387 -33.21 0.21 1.43
CA GLY A 387 -32.88 1.59 1.13
C GLY A 387 -32.42 1.80 -0.30
N THR A 388 -32.71 2.99 -0.84
CA THR A 388 -32.26 3.39 -2.18
C THR A 388 -30.92 4.14 -2.15
N TRP A 389 -30.36 4.40 -0.97
CA TRP A 389 -29.11 5.14 -0.84
C TRP A 389 -27.96 4.39 -1.54
N LEU A 390 -27.80 3.09 -1.25
CA LEU A 390 -26.71 2.29 -1.81
C LEU A 390 -26.78 2.26 -3.34
N THR A 391 -27.98 2.12 -3.91
CA THR A 391 -28.20 2.22 -5.36
C THR A 391 -27.60 3.52 -5.89
N GLY A 392 -28.05 4.66 -5.38
CA GLY A 392 -27.59 5.96 -5.85
C GLY A 392 -26.09 6.20 -5.63
N ALA A 393 -25.52 5.68 -4.55
CA ALA A 393 -24.08 5.76 -4.28
C ALA A 393 -23.27 4.96 -5.31
N ILE A 394 -23.70 3.72 -5.63
CA ILE A 394 -23.12 2.91 -6.71
C ILE A 394 -23.22 3.66 -8.04
N GLU A 395 -24.39 4.27 -8.33
CA GLU A 395 -24.57 5.01 -9.59
C GLU A 395 -23.60 6.17 -9.73
N ARG A 396 -23.57 7.08 -8.76
CA ARG A 396 -22.72 8.27 -8.81
C ARG A 396 -21.23 7.92 -8.84
N ALA A 397 -20.79 6.93 -8.06
CA ALA A 397 -19.40 6.50 -8.03
C ALA A 397 -18.99 5.80 -9.35
N SER A 398 -19.85 4.94 -9.90
CA SER A 398 -19.57 4.23 -11.16
C SER A 398 -19.56 5.18 -12.36
N ASP A 399 -20.52 6.10 -12.46
CA ASP A 399 -20.61 7.10 -13.53
C ASP A 399 -19.39 8.04 -13.51
N ALA A 400 -18.87 8.36 -12.32
CA ALA A 400 -17.66 9.16 -12.14
C ALA A 400 -16.36 8.37 -12.34
N ARG A 401 -16.42 7.03 -12.50
CA ARG A 401 -15.27 6.11 -12.43
C ARG A 401 -14.41 6.33 -11.17
N ALA A 402 -15.09 6.56 -10.05
CA ALA A 402 -14.46 7.01 -8.82
C ALA A 402 -13.70 5.88 -8.11
N CYS A 403 -14.24 4.65 -8.09
CA CYS A 403 -13.56 3.49 -7.51
C CYS A 403 -13.98 2.19 -8.21
N MET A 404 -13.08 1.20 -8.19
CA MET A 404 -13.29 -0.10 -8.82
C MET A 404 -14.48 -0.87 -8.23
N ALA A 405 -14.66 -0.77 -6.92
CA ALA A 405 -15.78 -1.38 -6.22
C ALA A 405 -17.13 -0.94 -6.80
N ALA A 406 -17.27 0.34 -7.16
CA ALA A 406 -18.50 0.85 -7.78
C ALA A 406 -18.74 0.27 -9.18
N LEU A 407 -17.70 0.12 -10.00
CA LEU A 407 -17.82 -0.48 -11.34
C LEU A 407 -18.25 -1.95 -11.24
N ILE A 408 -17.61 -2.70 -10.35
CA ILE A 408 -17.93 -4.11 -10.07
C ILE A 408 -19.38 -4.25 -9.61
N LEU A 409 -19.78 -3.46 -8.61
CA LEU A 409 -21.15 -3.47 -8.10
C LEU A 409 -22.16 -3.08 -9.19
N ARG A 410 -21.88 -2.05 -9.99
CA ARG A 410 -22.79 -1.62 -11.06
C ARG A 410 -22.99 -2.70 -12.11
N GLY A 411 -21.91 -3.35 -12.53
CA GLY A 411 -21.96 -4.44 -13.50
C GLY A 411 -22.66 -5.68 -12.97
N TYR A 412 -22.25 -6.15 -11.79
CA TYR A 412 -22.87 -7.30 -11.15
C TYR A 412 -24.36 -7.04 -10.82
N ALA A 413 -24.70 -5.81 -10.41
CA ALA A 413 -26.08 -5.45 -10.10
C ALA A 413 -26.99 -5.42 -11.31
N HIS A 414 -26.52 -4.92 -12.45
CA HIS A 414 -27.24 -5.02 -13.72
C HIS A 414 -27.39 -6.47 -14.18
N ARG A 415 -26.35 -7.31 -14.04
CA ARG A 415 -26.44 -8.73 -14.44
C ARG A 415 -27.45 -9.54 -13.62
N THR A 416 -27.64 -9.19 -12.35
CA THR A 416 -28.45 -9.98 -11.40
C THR A 416 -29.77 -9.34 -11.01
N GLY A 417 -29.96 -8.03 -11.25
CA GLY A 417 -31.19 -7.30 -10.90
C GLY A 417 -31.30 -6.96 -9.41
N ILE A 418 -30.17 -6.65 -8.75
CA ILE A 418 -30.08 -6.42 -7.29
C ILE A 418 -29.79 -4.95 -6.99
N PHE A 419 -29.80 -4.56 -5.71
CA PHE A 419 -29.53 -3.18 -5.27
C PHE A 419 -30.36 -2.13 -6.02
N GLY A 420 -31.60 -2.45 -6.41
CA GLY A 420 -32.50 -1.55 -7.14
C GLY A 420 -32.23 -1.42 -8.64
N PHE A 421 -31.25 -2.14 -9.20
CA PHE A 421 -30.96 -2.13 -10.63
C PHE A 421 -31.85 -3.11 -11.40
N ALA A 422 -32.31 -2.69 -12.57
CA ALA A 422 -32.99 -3.58 -13.50
C ALA A 422 -31.99 -4.55 -14.15
N ARG A 423 -32.44 -5.80 -14.37
CA ARG A 423 -31.63 -6.82 -15.02
C ARG A 423 -31.34 -6.44 -16.48
N ASP A 424 -30.07 -6.33 -16.82
CA ASP A 424 -29.52 -6.00 -18.13
C ASP A 424 -28.13 -6.65 -18.25
N ASP A 425 -28.09 -7.85 -18.82
CA ASP A 425 -26.88 -8.67 -18.89
C ASP A 425 -25.79 -7.98 -19.75
N ALA A 426 -26.17 -7.35 -20.87
CA ALA A 426 -25.23 -6.67 -21.77
C ALA A 426 -24.57 -5.43 -21.12
N ARG A 427 -25.37 -4.61 -20.44
CA ARG A 427 -24.82 -3.48 -19.66
C ARG A 427 -24.00 -3.99 -18.48
N GLY A 428 -24.44 -5.05 -17.81
CA GLY A 428 -23.72 -5.68 -16.71
C GLY A 428 -22.31 -6.11 -17.12
N ASP A 429 -22.21 -6.84 -18.23
CA ASP A 429 -20.95 -7.33 -18.78
C ASP A 429 -20.04 -6.17 -19.22
N ALA A 430 -20.58 -5.11 -19.82
CA ALA A 430 -19.80 -3.92 -20.19
C ALA A 430 -19.16 -3.21 -18.98
N TRP A 431 -19.87 -3.10 -17.85
CA TRP A 431 -19.32 -2.55 -16.62
C TRP A 431 -18.26 -3.46 -15.96
N LEU A 432 -18.47 -4.78 -15.96
CA LEU A 432 -17.51 -5.75 -15.44
C LEU A 432 -16.23 -5.80 -16.29
N GLU A 433 -16.37 -5.72 -17.61
CA GLU A 433 -15.22 -5.63 -18.51
C GLU A 433 -14.45 -4.31 -18.31
N ALA A 434 -15.15 -3.19 -18.15
CA ALA A 434 -14.52 -1.93 -17.79
C ALA A 434 -13.76 -2.02 -16.45
N ALA A 435 -14.28 -2.79 -15.48
CA ALA A 435 -13.56 -3.03 -14.24
C ALA A 435 -12.29 -3.87 -14.45
N ARG A 436 -12.34 -4.90 -15.29
CA ARG A 436 -11.20 -5.76 -15.63
C ARG A 436 -10.09 -5.03 -16.38
N GLN A 437 -10.43 -4.15 -17.31
CA GLN A 437 -9.44 -3.41 -18.10
C GLN A 437 -8.72 -2.33 -17.30
N HIS A 438 -9.39 -1.73 -16.31
CA HIS A 438 -8.77 -0.69 -15.47
C HIS A 438 -7.73 -1.27 -14.52
N GLU A 439 -8.11 -2.25 -13.70
CA GLU A 439 -7.24 -2.86 -12.69
C GLU A 439 -7.64 -4.33 -12.47
N PRO A 440 -7.14 -5.28 -13.30
CA PRO A 440 -7.54 -6.69 -13.20
C PRO A 440 -7.19 -7.30 -11.83
N GLY A 441 -6.14 -6.81 -11.17
CA GLY A 441 -5.68 -7.24 -9.86
C GLY A 441 -6.28 -6.51 -8.65
N SER A 442 -7.36 -5.75 -8.82
CA SER A 442 -7.90 -4.90 -7.74
C SER A 442 -8.40 -5.71 -6.53
N LEU A 443 -8.02 -5.29 -5.32
CA LEU A 443 -8.56 -5.85 -4.06
C LEU A 443 -10.07 -5.58 -3.88
N ALA A 444 -10.67 -4.74 -4.71
CA ALA A 444 -12.08 -4.40 -4.64
C ALA A 444 -13.00 -5.63 -4.72
N TRP A 445 -12.65 -6.65 -5.52
CA TRP A 445 -13.41 -7.90 -5.59
C TRP A 445 -13.50 -8.60 -4.23
N ASN A 446 -12.36 -8.71 -3.55
CA ASN A 446 -12.25 -9.33 -2.24
C ASN A 446 -13.04 -8.52 -1.17
N GLN A 447 -12.84 -7.20 -1.14
CA GLN A 447 -13.49 -6.32 -0.17
C GLN A 447 -15.01 -6.34 -0.31
N LEU A 448 -15.53 -6.35 -1.54
CA LEU A 448 -16.96 -6.46 -1.79
C LEU A 448 -17.51 -7.82 -1.39
N ALA A 449 -16.81 -8.90 -1.74
CA ALA A 449 -17.23 -10.24 -1.34
C ALA A 449 -17.30 -10.36 0.19
N ASP A 450 -16.28 -9.91 0.92
CA ASP A 450 -16.30 -9.90 2.39
C ASP A 450 -17.43 -9.00 2.97
N ALA A 451 -17.68 -7.85 2.34
CA ALA A 451 -18.80 -6.97 2.68
C ALA A 451 -20.19 -7.57 2.45
N MET A 452 -20.31 -8.72 1.79
CA MET A 452 -21.58 -9.43 1.58
C MET A 452 -21.61 -10.84 2.18
N ARG A 453 -20.46 -11.32 2.70
CA ARG A 453 -20.21 -12.73 2.98
C ARG A 453 -21.12 -13.35 4.03
N ASP A 454 -21.43 -12.64 5.14
CA ASP A 454 -22.17 -13.28 6.25
C ASP A 454 -23.58 -13.75 5.86
N GLU A 455 -24.06 -14.78 6.56
CA GLU A 455 -25.33 -15.46 6.27
C GLU A 455 -26.55 -14.53 6.21
N HIS A 456 -26.61 -13.50 7.07
CA HIS A 456 -27.71 -12.54 7.13
C HIS A 456 -27.64 -11.46 6.03
N ARG A 457 -26.53 -11.39 5.28
CA ARG A 457 -26.31 -10.47 4.18
C ARG A 457 -26.63 -11.19 2.86
N ARG A 458 -25.62 -11.41 2.01
CA ARG A 458 -25.80 -11.93 0.64
C ARG A 458 -24.67 -12.90 0.27
N PRO A 459 -24.55 -14.05 0.96
CA PRO A 459 -23.43 -14.97 0.79
C PRO A 459 -23.34 -15.57 -0.62
N ALA A 460 -24.48 -15.72 -1.31
CA ALA A 460 -24.53 -16.17 -2.69
C ALA A 460 -23.87 -15.18 -3.66
N ASP A 461 -24.20 -13.90 -3.50
CA ASP A 461 -23.64 -12.83 -4.32
C ASP A 461 -22.17 -12.58 -3.99
N ALA A 462 -21.82 -12.69 -2.71
CA ALA A 462 -20.44 -12.63 -2.25
C ALA A 462 -19.58 -13.71 -2.92
N PHE A 463 -20.07 -14.96 -2.95
CA PHE A 463 -19.37 -16.06 -3.62
C PHE A 463 -19.24 -15.81 -5.12
N ALA A 464 -20.31 -15.38 -5.81
CA ALA A 464 -20.28 -15.11 -7.25
C ALA A 464 -19.30 -13.98 -7.62
N ILE A 465 -19.27 -12.88 -6.84
CA ILE A 465 -18.32 -11.78 -7.03
C ILE A 465 -16.88 -12.27 -6.77
N CYS A 466 -16.68 -13.10 -5.76
CA CYS A 466 -15.38 -13.67 -5.46
C CYS A 466 -14.87 -14.58 -6.60
N GLN A 467 -15.75 -15.39 -7.21
CA GLN A 467 -15.42 -16.18 -8.40
C GLN A 467 -15.04 -15.30 -9.60
N LEU A 468 -15.80 -14.22 -9.87
CA LEU A 468 -15.49 -13.28 -10.94
C LEU A 468 -14.11 -12.62 -10.76
N GLY A 469 -13.78 -12.26 -9.51
CA GLY A 469 -12.47 -11.70 -9.15
C GLY A 469 -11.33 -12.69 -9.34
N TYR A 470 -11.51 -13.94 -8.91
CA TYR A 470 -10.54 -15.02 -9.14
C TYR A 470 -10.30 -15.26 -10.63
N GLU A 471 -11.36 -15.34 -11.43
CA GLU A 471 -11.25 -15.49 -12.90
C GLU A 471 -10.62 -14.27 -13.59
N ALA A 472 -10.68 -13.09 -12.96
CA ALA A 472 -10.03 -11.88 -13.48
C ALA A 472 -8.50 -11.88 -13.30
N GLY A 473 -7.96 -12.86 -12.56
CA GLY A 473 -6.53 -12.94 -12.25
C GLY A 473 -6.09 -11.99 -11.14
N GLY A 474 -6.99 -11.62 -10.22
CA GLY A 474 -6.63 -10.82 -9.04
C GLY A 474 -6.25 -11.70 -7.85
N ASN A 475 -5.00 -11.56 -7.39
CA ASN A 475 -4.30 -12.35 -6.36
C ASN A 475 -4.89 -12.28 -4.93
N SER A 476 -6.20 -12.13 -4.74
CA SER A 476 -6.78 -12.00 -3.40
C SER A 476 -8.17 -12.61 -3.23
N CYS A 477 -8.73 -13.28 -4.24
CA CYS A 477 -10.01 -13.98 -4.09
C CYS A 477 -9.85 -15.44 -3.64
N GLU A 478 -8.67 -16.04 -3.84
CA GLU A 478 -8.32 -17.41 -3.45
C GLU A 478 -8.59 -17.63 -1.96
N PHE A 479 -8.14 -16.70 -1.12
CA PHE A 479 -8.35 -16.79 0.33
C PHE A 479 -9.84 -16.85 0.70
N LEU A 480 -10.67 -15.97 0.13
CA LEU A 480 -12.10 -15.94 0.43
C LEU A 480 -12.84 -17.15 -0.15
N LEU A 481 -12.48 -17.61 -1.36
CA LEU A 481 -13.01 -18.87 -1.91
C LEU A 481 -12.67 -20.05 -1.00
N GLY A 482 -11.44 -20.10 -0.49
CA GLY A 482 -11.03 -21.07 0.53
C GLY A 482 -11.92 -21.01 1.77
N CYS A 483 -12.22 -19.81 2.28
CA CYS A 483 -13.13 -19.62 3.41
C CYS A 483 -14.57 -20.10 3.11
N PHE A 484 -15.12 -19.82 1.93
CA PHE A 484 -16.47 -20.30 1.57
C PHE A 484 -16.57 -21.83 1.63
N TYR A 485 -15.59 -22.55 1.07
CA TYR A 485 -15.56 -24.02 1.11
C TYR A 485 -15.20 -24.59 2.49
N TYR A 486 -14.36 -23.89 3.27
CA TYR A 486 -14.00 -24.31 4.62
C TYR A 486 -15.17 -24.19 5.60
N ASP A 487 -15.86 -23.04 5.57
CA ASP A 487 -17.00 -22.75 6.44
C ASP A 487 -18.27 -23.46 5.97
N GLY A 488 -18.36 -23.86 4.69
CA GLY A 488 -19.59 -24.37 4.09
C GLY A 488 -20.66 -23.27 3.93
N MET A 489 -20.21 -22.04 3.71
CA MET A 489 -21.07 -20.86 3.60
C MET A 489 -21.55 -20.71 2.16
N HIS A 490 -22.86 -20.71 1.94
CA HIS A 490 -23.52 -20.77 0.61
C HIS A 490 -23.24 -22.03 -0.23
N VAL A 491 -22.02 -22.57 -0.18
CA VAL A 491 -21.58 -23.80 -0.85
C VAL A 491 -21.48 -24.95 0.15
N GLU A 492 -21.54 -26.19 -0.35
CA GLU A 492 -21.28 -27.37 0.49
C GLU A 492 -19.83 -27.34 1.01
N ARG A 493 -19.66 -27.68 2.30
CA ARG A 493 -18.35 -27.71 2.95
C ARG A 493 -17.44 -28.75 2.26
N ASP A 494 -16.33 -28.29 1.70
CA ASP A 494 -15.34 -29.12 1.00
C ASP A 494 -13.92 -28.69 1.41
N LEU A 495 -13.38 -29.41 2.39
CA LEU A 495 -12.05 -29.10 2.94
C LEU A 495 -10.92 -29.28 1.90
N TYR A 496 -11.09 -30.16 0.90
CA TYR A 496 -10.06 -30.35 -0.13
C TYR A 496 -10.04 -29.21 -1.12
N ARG A 497 -11.21 -28.68 -1.51
CA ARG A 497 -11.28 -27.43 -2.29
C ARG A 497 -10.77 -26.24 -1.50
N ALA A 498 -11.12 -26.14 -0.22
CA ALA A 498 -10.57 -25.09 0.64
C ALA A 498 -9.03 -25.16 0.68
N ALA A 499 -8.47 -26.36 0.88
CA ALA A 499 -7.02 -26.57 0.87
C ALA A 499 -6.38 -26.22 -0.47
N HIS A 500 -7.05 -26.47 -1.59
CA HIS A 500 -6.56 -26.07 -2.91
C HIS A 500 -6.41 -24.54 -3.01
N TYR A 501 -7.46 -23.78 -2.71
CA TYR A 501 -7.41 -22.32 -2.78
C TYR A 501 -6.45 -21.70 -1.76
N PHE A 502 -6.42 -22.19 -0.52
CA PHE A 502 -5.45 -21.71 0.46
C PHE A 502 -4.01 -22.04 0.09
N ARG A 503 -3.76 -23.13 -0.64
CA ARG A 503 -2.43 -23.46 -1.17
C ARG A 503 -2.01 -22.47 -2.25
N GLU A 504 -2.89 -22.15 -3.20
CA GLU A 504 -2.62 -21.11 -4.21
C GLU A 504 -2.31 -19.76 -3.55
N GLY A 505 -3.17 -19.30 -2.63
CA GLY A 505 -2.94 -18.04 -1.91
C GLY A 505 -1.67 -18.03 -1.07
N MET A 506 -1.23 -19.17 -0.52
CA MET A 506 0.05 -19.31 0.16
C MET A 506 1.22 -19.23 -0.81
N GLU A 507 1.12 -19.86 -1.98
CA GLU A 507 2.15 -19.83 -3.04
C GLU A 507 2.37 -18.40 -3.57
N ASP A 508 1.31 -17.58 -3.58
CA ASP A 508 1.36 -16.14 -3.87
C ASP A 508 1.88 -15.28 -2.70
N GLY A 509 2.30 -15.90 -1.59
CA GLY A 509 2.90 -15.23 -0.44
C GLY A 509 1.93 -14.81 0.67
N GLY A 510 0.67 -15.25 0.62
CA GLY A 510 -0.34 -14.96 1.63
C GLY A 510 -0.14 -15.73 2.94
N ASN A 511 0.31 -15.04 4.00
CA ASN A 511 0.54 -15.67 5.30
C ASN A 511 -0.75 -16.18 5.98
N ALA A 512 -1.88 -15.48 5.79
CA ALA A 512 -3.19 -15.89 6.28
C ALA A 512 -3.70 -17.15 5.56
N ALA A 513 -3.40 -17.29 4.27
CA ALA A 513 -3.71 -18.49 3.50
C ALA A 513 -2.89 -19.69 4.00
N ALA A 514 -1.59 -19.51 4.26
CA ALA A 514 -0.75 -20.56 4.87
C ALA A 514 -1.29 -21.02 6.23
N TYR A 515 -1.71 -20.06 7.07
CA TYR A 515 -2.34 -20.34 8.36
C TYR A 515 -3.65 -21.14 8.21
N LYS A 516 -4.57 -20.69 7.35
CA LYS A 516 -5.84 -21.39 7.09
C LYS A 516 -5.62 -22.76 6.43
N LEU A 517 -4.60 -22.91 5.59
CA LEU A 517 -4.21 -24.19 5.01
C LEU A 517 -3.80 -25.19 6.10
N GLY A 518 -3.01 -24.76 7.09
CA GLY A 518 -2.62 -25.59 8.23
C GLY A 518 -3.83 -26.15 8.98
N TYR A 519 -4.78 -25.29 9.34
CA TYR A 519 -6.04 -25.72 9.96
C TYR A 519 -6.89 -26.61 9.07
N THR A 520 -6.90 -26.35 7.76
CA THR A 520 -7.65 -27.16 6.80
C THR A 520 -7.11 -28.59 6.74
N TYR A 521 -5.79 -28.76 6.62
CA TYR A 521 -5.18 -30.10 6.67
C TYR A 521 -5.37 -30.77 8.03
N TYR A 522 -5.25 -30.03 9.12
CA TYR A 522 -5.50 -30.56 10.45
C TYR A 522 -6.94 -31.09 10.58
N ALA A 523 -7.94 -30.35 10.08
CA ALA A 523 -9.33 -30.78 10.03
C ALA A 523 -9.52 -32.03 9.15
N ILE A 524 -8.94 -32.07 7.94
CA ILE A 524 -8.99 -33.25 7.06
C ILE A 524 -8.40 -34.48 7.78
N GLY A 525 -7.24 -34.32 8.43
CA GLY A 525 -6.60 -35.40 9.18
C GLY A 525 -7.47 -35.95 10.30
N ARG A 526 -8.14 -35.06 11.06
CA ARG A 526 -9.06 -35.45 12.13
C ARG A 526 -10.32 -36.16 11.63
N GLU A 527 -10.85 -35.74 10.49
CA GLU A 527 -12.05 -36.32 9.89
C GLU A 527 -11.75 -37.62 9.11
N SER A 528 -10.50 -37.83 8.69
CA SER A 528 -10.11 -39.01 7.91
C SER A 528 -10.14 -40.32 8.72
N ARG A 529 -10.78 -41.32 8.11
CA ARG A 529 -10.81 -42.71 8.60
C ARG A 529 -9.62 -43.53 8.09
N ASP A 530 -8.88 -43.04 7.10
CA ASP A 530 -7.68 -43.68 6.59
C ASP A 530 -6.46 -43.22 7.43
N PRO A 531 -5.79 -44.12 8.17
CA PRO A 531 -4.61 -43.76 8.94
C PRO A 531 -3.48 -43.16 8.10
N ALA A 532 -3.30 -43.62 6.85
CA ALA A 532 -2.24 -43.11 5.99
C ALA A 532 -2.50 -41.66 5.57
N GLU A 533 -3.75 -41.36 5.21
CA GLU A 533 -4.18 -39.99 4.91
C GLU A 533 -4.09 -39.10 6.15
N ARG A 534 -4.55 -39.56 7.32
CA ARG A 534 -4.42 -38.81 8.57
C ARG A 534 -2.99 -38.40 8.85
N THR A 535 -2.06 -39.36 8.82
CA THR A 535 -0.64 -39.07 9.06
C THR A 535 -0.07 -38.08 8.06
N ARG A 536 -0.41 -38.23 6.77
CA ARG A 536 0.02 -37.28 5.73
C ARG A 536 -0.52 -35.88 6.00
N MET A 537 -1.81 -35.75 6.27
CA MET A 537 -2.48 -34.46 6.50
C MET A 537 -1.98 -33.77 7.77
N GLN A 538 -1.71 -34.50 8.85
CA GLN A 538 -1.12 -33.91 10.06
C GLN A 538 0.29 -33.36 9.78
N ALA A 539 1.11 -34.07 9.00
CA ALA A 539 2.43 -33.56 8.61
C ALA A 539 2.32 -32.32 7.70
N GLU A 540 1.40 -32.31 6.73
CA GLU A 540 1.14 -31.15 5.89
C GLU A 540 0.60 -29.94 6.68
N ALA A 541 -0.19 -30.18 7.73
CA ALA A 541 -0.66 -29.13 8.64
C ALA A 541 0.51 -28.43 9.37
N VAL A 542 1.46 -29.21 9.90
CA VAL A 542 2.68 -28.68 10.55
C VAL A 542 3.49 -27.85 9.56
N GLU A 543 3.73 -28.35 8.34
CA GLU A 543 4.51 -27.63 7.33
C GLU A 543 3.83 -26.32 6.88
N ALA A 544 2.51 -26.32 6.70
CA ALA A 544 1.75 -25.11 6.37
C ALA A 544 1.81 -24.08 7.50
N ALA A 545 1.65 -24.50 8.76
CA ALA A 545 1.77 -23.61 9.92
C ALA A 545 3.20 -23.07 10.11
N ARG A 546 4.22 -23.91 9.87
CA ARG A 546 5.63 -23.50 9.84
C ARG A 546 5.86 -22.42 8.79
N LYS A 547 5.30 -22.58 7.59
CA LYS A 547 5.38 -21.57 6.54
C LYS A 547 4.66 -20.28 6.90
N ALA A 548 3.49 -20.36 7.55
CA ALA A 548 2.81 -19.19 8.10
C ALA A 548 3.69 -18.45 9.12
N HIS A 549 4.40 -19.17 10.00
CA HIS A 549 5.35 -18.59 10.94
C HIS A 549 6.54 -17.92 10.24
N GLU A 550 7.14 -18.58 9.24
CA GLU A 550 8.22 -18.01 8.41
C GLU A 550 7.76 -16.71 7.70
N MET A 551 6.51 -16.68 7.26
CA MET A 551 5.85 -15.50 6.69
C MET A 551 5.31 -14.51 7.75
N LYS A 552 5.72 -14.66 9.01
CA LYS A 552 5.43 -13.75 10.14
C LYS A 552 3.94 -13.60 10.47
N HIS A 553 3.12 -14.63 10.22
CA HIS A 553 1.76 -14.66 10.75
C HIS A 553 1.80 -14.71 12.29
N SER A 554 1.00 -13.87 12.96
CA SER A 554 1.01 -13.71 14.43
C SER A 554 0.81 -15.02 15.17
N GLU A 555 -0.12 -15.85 14.68
CA GLU A 555 -0.48 -17.13 15.30
C GLU A 555 0.24 -18.35 14.69
N GLY A 556 1.15 -18.12 13.72
CA GLY A 556 1.77 -19.23 12.97
C GLY A 556 2.60 -20.18 13.84
N LEU A 557 3.39 -19.62 14.77
CA LEU A 557 4.24 -20.40 15.68
C LEU A 557 3.39 -21.27 16.62
N GLU A 558 2.34 -20.68 17.20
CA GLU A 558 1.45 -21.37 18.13
C GLU A 558 0.75 -22.55 17.44
N CYS A 559 0.20 -22.32 16.25
CA CYS A 559 -0.45 -23.37 15.46
C CYS A 559 0.51 -24.50 15.10
N MET A 560 1.73 -24.17 14.70
CA MET A 560 2.75 -25.16 14.39
C MET A 560 3.05 -26.05 15.61
N LEU A 561 3.27 -25.46 16.78
CA LEU A 561 3.57 -26.18 18.01
C LEU A 561 2.41 -27.07 18.46
N MET A 562 1.18 -26.57 18.38
CA MET A 562 -0.04 -27.33 18.64
C MET A 562 -0.15 -28.54 17.71
N PHE A 563 -0.01 -28.34 16.39
CA PHE A 563 -0.10 -29.43 15.42
C PHE A 563 1.00 -30.48 15.60
N ILE A 564 2.21 -30.09 16.02
CA ILE A 564 3.29 -31.04 16.35
C ILE A 564 2.91 -31.89 17.58
N GLY A 565 2.31 -31.28 18.61
CA GLY A 565 1.86 -31.98 19.82
C GLY A 565 0.82 -33.07 19.53
N ASP A 566 0.01 -32.87 18.49
CA ASP A 566 -1.09 -33.76 18.08
C ASP A 566 -0.71 -34.81 17.03
N LEU A 567 0.54 -34.83 16.56
CA LEU A 567 1.00 -35.83 15.57
C LEU A 567 0.76 -37.25 16.10
N ASP A 568 0.15 -38.13 15.31
CA ASP A 568 -0.02 -39.55 15.68
C ASP A 568 1.23 -40.39 15.37
N ASP A 569 1.96 -40.01 14.32
CA ASP A 569 3.09 -40.76 13.77
C ASP A 569 4.41 -40.48 14.50
N ILE A 570 5.04 -41.54 15.02
CA ILE A 570 6.29 -41.45 15.79
C ILE A 570 7.44 -40.85 14.95
N PRO A 571 7.76 -41.35 13.73
CA PRO A 571 8.77 -40.74 12.87
C PRO A 571 8.59 -39.23 12.69
N SER A 572 7.37 -38.76 12.46
CA SER A 572 7.07 -37.34 12.30
C SER A 572 7.36 -36.53 13.56
N ARG A 573 7.01 -37.03 14.75
CA ARG A 573 7.34 -36.36 16.02
C ARG A 573 8.84 -36.16 16.21
N HIS A 574 9.63 -37.20 15.90
CA HIS A 574 11.09 -37.13 16.02
C HIS A 574 11.72 -36.11 15.06
N ARG A 575 11.06 -35.80 13.93
CA ARG A 575 11.53 -34.72 13.04
C ARG A 575 11.41 -33.33 13.66
N TYR A 576 10.37 -33.09 14.48
CA TYR A 576 10.06 -31.75 15.01
C TYR A 576 10.40 -31.56 16.50
N VAL A 577 10.70 -32.62 17.25
CA VAL A 577 10.87 -32.56 18.72
C VAL A 577 11.97 -31.60 19.18
N ASP A 578 13.06 -31.48 18.42
CA ASP A 578 14.16 -30.56 18.77
C ASP A 578 13.79 -29.09 18.53
N GLU A 579 12.90 -28.82 17.56
CA GLU A 579 12.33 -27.49 17.37
C GLU A 579 11.38 -27.11 18.50
N VAL A 580 10.47 -28.02 18.88
CA VAL A 580 9.59 -27.83 20.04
C VAL A 580 10.42 -27.61 21.32
N ARG A 581 11.48 -28.40 21.53
CA ARG A 581 12.34 -28.28 22.71
C ARG A 581 13.00 -26.90 22.80
N ARG A 582 13.53 -26.37 21.69
CA ARG A 582 14.12 -25.02 21.67
C ARG A 582 13.13 -23.94 22.09
N HIS A 583 11.89 -24.00 21.61
CA HIS A 583 10.84 -23.05 21.99
C HIS A 583 10.37 -23.24 23.45
N ALA A 584 10.31 -24.49 23.94
CA ALA A 584 9.98 -24.77 25.33
C ALA A 584 11.07 -24.23 26.29
N GLU A 585 12.34 -24.43 25.95
CA GLU A 585 13.49 -23.91 26.69
C GLU A 585 13.55 -22.37 26.70
N SER A 586 13.04 -21.71 25.65
CA SER A 586 12.93 -20.25 25.62
C SER A 586 11.73 -19.69 26.40
N GLY A 587 10.94 -20.54 27.08
CA GLY A 587 9.82 -20.09 27.89
C GLY A 587 8.46 -20.07 27.18
N ASN A 588 8.30 -20.64 25.98
CA ASN A 588 7.02 -20.62 25.28
C ASN A 588 6.04 -21.68 25.88
N PRO A 589 4.87 -21.27 26.42
CA PRO A 589 3.95 -22.18 27.11
C PRO A 589 3.34 -23.24 26.17
N THR A 590 3.00 -22.88 24.94
CA THR A 590 2.47 -23.82 23.92
C THR A 590 3.50 -24.90 23.59
N ALA A 591 4.77 -24.53 23.44
CA ALA A 591 5.86 -25.47 23.19
C ALA A 591 6.11 -26.40 24.38
N MET A 592 6.04 -25.88 25.61
CA MET A 592 6.13 -26.69 26.82
C MET A 592 4.98 -27.72 26.90
N ALA A 593 3.75 -27.30 26.59
CA ALA A 593 2.59 -28.19 26.55
C ALA A 593 2.71 -29.24 25.43
N ALA A 594 3.11 -28.84 24.22
CA ALA A 594 3.35 -29.78 23.12
C ALA A 594 4.44 -30.80 23.46
N LEU A 595 5.57 -30.36 24.03
CA LEU A 595 6.64 -31.26 24.49
C LEU A 595 6.15 -32.21 25.59
N SER A 596 5.29 -31.72 26.49
CA SER A 596 4.66 -32.56 27.51
C SER A 596 3.84 -33.69 26.87
N SER A 597 3.00 -33.38 25.88
CA SER A 597 2.21 -34.39 25.13
C SER A 597 3.11 -35.45 24.49
N LEU A 598 4.20 -35.04 23.83
CA LEU A 598 5.15 -35.96 23.19
C LEU A 598 5.83 -36.90 24.22
N LEU A 599 6.24 -36.37 25.37
CA LEU A 599 6.93 -37.14 26.41
C LEU A 599 6.00 -38.06 27.23
N ALA A 600 4.69 -37.79 27.26
CA ALA A 600 3.70 -38.61 27.95
C ALA A 600 3.30 -39.86 27.16
N ASP A 601 3.51 -39.89 25.85
CA ASP A 601 3.05 -40.99 25.02
C ASP A 601 3.93 -42.24 25.17
N ASN A 602 3.40 -43.26 25.83
CA ASN A 602 4.12 -44.49 26.11
C ASN A 602 4.35 -45.39 24.88
N ARG A 603 3.74 -45.07 23.72
CA ARG A 603 3.97 -45.76 22.44
C ARG A 603 5.36 -45.46 21.90
N ASP A 604 5.87 -44.25 22.15
CA ASP A 604 7.21 -43.81 21.77
C ASP A 604 8.22 -44.11 22.88
N LYS A 605 8.80 -45.32 22.86
CA LYS A 605 9.77 -45.73 23.89
C LYS A 605 11.05 -44.90 23.92
N SER A 606 11.38 -44.20 22.84
CA SER A 606 12.57 -43.35 22.75
C SER A 606 12.39 -41.99 23.41
N LEU A 607 11.21 -41.38 23.30
CA LEU A 607 10.91 -40.09 23.92
C LEU A 607 10.23 -40.21 25.28
N TYR A 608 9.51 -41.31 25.54
CA TYR A 608 8.67 -41.44 26.74
C TYR A 608 9.43 -41.17 28.04
N ASN A 609 9.03 -40.09 28.70
CA ASN A 609 9.50 -39.72 30.03
C ASN A 609 8.39 -38.97 30.76
N TYR A 610 7.53 -39.73 31.45
CA TYR A 610 6.36 -39.17 32.12
C TYR A 610 6.72 -38.12 33.19
N ARG A 611 7.84 -38.28 33.91
CA ARG A 611 8.28 -37.27 34.88
C ARG A 611 8.59 -35.94 34.21
N GLU A 612 9.35 -35.96 33.11
CA GLU A 612 9.67 -34.74 32.37
C GLU A 612 8.43 -34.19 31.67
N SER A 613 7.50 -35.04 31.23
CA SER A 613 6.20 -34.60 30.72
C SER A 613 5.42 -33.77 31.77
N VAL A 614 5.31 -34.26 33.02
CA VAL A 614 4.69 -33.52 34.13
C VAL A 614 5.45 -32.23 34.44
N ARG A 615 6.78 -32.26 34.37
CA ARG A 615 7.63 -31.09 34.59
C ARG A 615 7.37 -29.96 33.59
N TRP A 616 7.26 -30.29 32.30
CA TRP A 616 7.00 -29.31 31.25
C TRP A 616 5.58 -28.73 31.31
N ILE A 617 4.55 -29.55 31.56
CA ILE A 617 3.17 -29.01 31.69
C ILE A 617 3.03 -28.10 32.93
N MET A 618 3.74 -28.40 34.02
CA MET A 618 3.80 -27.51 35.19
C MET A 618 4.45 -26.16 34.86
N GLY A 619 5.46 -26.14 33.99
CA GLY A 619 6.07 -24.89 33.49
C GLY A 619 5.11 -24.09 32.62
N ALA A 620 4.41 -24.75 31.70
CA ALA A 620 3.40 -24.12 30.87
C ALA A 620 2.29 -23.46 31.72
N GLN A 621 1.78 -24.17 32.72
CA GLN A 621 0.77 -23.67 33.67
C GLN A 621 1.26 -22.51 34.54
N ALA A 622 2.56 -22.45 34.84
CA ALA A 622 3.12 -21.35 35.61
C ALA A 622 3.21 -20.04 34.79
N ILE A 623 3.40 -20.16 33.47
CA ILE A 623 3.52 -19.02 32.55
C ILE A 623 2.14 -18.58 32.05
N ALA A 624 1.30 -19.52 31.63
CA ALA A 624 0.00 -19.27 31.02
C ALA A 624 -1.07 -20.24 31.60
N PRO A 625 -1.53 -20.00 32.84
CA PRO A 625 -2.47 -20.90 33.53
C PRO A 625 -3.85 -20.96 32.87
N ASP A 626 -4.26 -19.90 32.17
CA ASP A 626 -5.58 -19.76 31.55
C ASP A 626 -5.56 -20.05 30.04
N ASP A 627 -4.43 -20.47 29.49
CA ASP A 627 -4.30 -20.84 28.08
C ASP A 627 -5.09 -22.12 27.77
N GLU A 628 -5.95 -22.06 26.75
CA GLU A 628 -6.88 -23.15 26.43
C GLU A 628 -6.15 -24.42 26.01
N TYR A 629 -5.05 -24.31 25.26
CA TYR A 629 -4.27 -25.46 24.82
C TYR A 629 -3.53 -26.11 26.00
N VAL A 630 -2.93 -25.32 26.89
CA VAL A 630 -2.30 -25.82 28.13
C VAL A 630 -3.32 -26.57 29.01
N LEU A 631 -4.53 -26.02 29.16
CA LEU A 631 -5.61 -26.65 29.92
C LEU A 631 -6.07 -27.96 29.27
N ASN A 632 -6.25 -27.98 27.95
CA ASN A 632 -6.63 -29.18 27.20
C ASN A 632 -5.56 -30.27 27.31
N VAL A 633 -4.28 -29.97 27.10
CA VAL A 633 -3.19 -30.94 27.28
C VAL A 633 -3.14 -31.47 28.71
N THR A 634 -3.31 -30.61 29.72
CA THR A 634 -3.38 -31.05 31.11
C THR A 634 -4.50 -32.07 31.31
N ARG A 635 -5.69 -31.74 30.83
CA ARG A 635 -6.88 -32.60 31.00
C ARG A 635 -6.70 -33.92 30.26
N ASP A 636 -6.33 -33.87 29.00
CA ASP A 636 -6.40 -35.00 28.07
C ASP A 636 -5.18 -35.92 28.21
N THR A 637 -4.00 -35.38 28.53
CA THR A 637 -2.77 -36.17 28.68
C THR A 637 -2.52 -36.64 30.11
N HIS A 638 -2.85 -35.82 31.12
CA HIS A 638 -2.45 -36.07 32.51
C HIS A 638 -3.61 -36.39 33.45
N GLU A 639 -4.81 -35.86 33.16
CA GLU A 639 -5.99 -36.03 34.01
C GLU A 639 -7.08 -36.92 33.40
N ASP A 640 -6.76 -37.65 32.33
CA ASP A 640 -7.70 -38.61 31.75
C ASP A 640 -7.92 -39.81 32.70
N GLY A 641 -9.17 -40.01 33.09
CA GLY A 641 -9.58 -41.03 34.04
C GLY A 641 -9.04 -40.88 35.48
N MET A 642 -9.41 -41.83 36.35
CA MET A 642 -9.04 -41.81 37.77
C MET A 642 -7.56 -42.14 38.00
N LEU A 643 -6.99 -43.03 37.17
CA LEU A 643 -5.59 -43.45 37.28
C LEU A 643 -4.63 -42.37 36.80
N GLY A 644 -4.93 -41.68 35.70
CA GLY A 644 -4.15 -40.53 35.20
C GLY A 644 -4.05 -39.43 36.26
N LYS A 645 -5.19 -39.00 36.80
CA LYS A 645 -5.24 -38.00 37.90
C LYS A 645 -4.39 -38.39 39.11
N LEU A 646 -4.43 -39.65 39.53
CA LEU A 646 -3.62 -40.14 40.65
C LEU A 646 -2.13 -40.09 40.31
N GLN A 647 -1.76 -40.58 39.12
CA GLN A 647 -0.38 -40.59 38.64
C GLN A 647 0.17 -39.16 38.51
N TYR A 648 -0.55 -38.27 37.84
CA TYR A 648 -0.20 -36.86 37.71
C TYR A 648 0.01 -36.20 39.07
N LYS A 649 -0.91 -36.41 40.03
CA LYS A 649 -0.78 -35.88 41.39
C LYS A 649 0.44 -36.42 42.15
N LEU A 650 0.83 -37.68 41.90
CA LEU A 650 2.03 -38.27 42.51
C LEU A 650 3.30 -37.64 41.97
N TYR A 651 3.45 -37.54 40.64
CA TYR A 651 4.63 -36.94 40.01
C TYR A 651 4.74 -35.44 40.30
N ARG A 652 3.62 -34.70 40.27
CA ARG A 652 3.57 -33.27 40.62
C ARG A 652 4.10 -32.99 42.03
N LYS A 653 3.85 -33.89 43.00
CA LYS A 653 4.39 -33.76 44.37
C LYS A 653 5.90 -34.00 44.47
N GLN A 654 6.50 -34.67 43.50
CA GLN A 654 7.92 -35.05 43.50
C GLN A 654 8.80 -34.01 42.80
N ILE A 655 8.21 -33.11 42.00
CA ILE A 655 8.91 -32.05 41.27
C ILE A 655 8.98 -30.81 42.17
N LYS A 656 10.19 -30.33 42.46
CA LYS A 656 10.42 -29.14 43.30
C LYS A 656 10.22 -27.87 42.49
N ALA A 657 9.92 -26.76 43.17
CA ALA A 657 9.65 -25.47 42.52
C ALA A 657 10.79 -25.00 41.59
N HIS A 658 12.06 -25.13 41.99
CA HIS A 658 13.22 -24.76 41.15
C HIS A 658 13.45 -25.70 39.96
N GLU A 659 12.78 -26.84 39.90
CA GLU A 659 12.86 -27.73 38.75
C GLU A 659 11.84 -27.33 37.67
N ILE A 660 10.86 -26.48 37.99
CA ILE A 660 9.81 -26.07 37.05
C ILE A 660 10.40 -25.10 36.01
N PRO A 661 10.33 -25.41 34.71
CA PRO A 661 10.78 -24.48 33.66
C PRO A 661 10.00 -23.17 33.73
N GLY A 662 10.69 -22.03 33.65
CA GLY A 662 10.07 -20.69 33.61
C GLY A 662 9.80 -20.02 34.97
N THR A 663 10.00 -20.68 36.10
CA THR A 663 9.76 -20.07 37.44
C THR A 663 10.82 -19.06 37.87
N ASP A 664 11.97 -18.98 37.20
CA ASP A 664 13.02 -17.98 37.50
C ASP A 664 12.73 -16.58 36.92
N ASN A 665 11.74 -16.45 36.03
CA ASN A 665 11.38 -15.18 35.37
C ASN A 665 10.17 -14.45 36.01
N ALA A 666 9.60 -14.96 37.11
CA ALA A 666 8.45 -14.31 37.77
C ALA A 666 8.82 -13.11 38.68
N MET A 667 10.10 -12.69 38.71
CA MET A 667 10.55 -11.47 39.38
C MET A 667 11.66 -10.75 38.60
N VAL A 668 11.34 -10.20 37.42
CA VAL A 668 12.00 -9.02 36.83
C VAL A 668 10.96 -8.17 36.13
#